data_AF-A0A813VPZ8-F1
#
_entry.id   AF-A0A813VPZ8-F1
#
_cell.length_a   1.000
_cell.length_b   1.000
_cell.length_c   1.000
_cell.angle_alpha   90.00
_cell.angle_beta   90.00
_cell.angle_gamma   90.00
#
_symmetry.space_group_name_H-M   'P 1'
#
loop_
_entity.id
_entity.type
_entity.pdbx_description
1 polymer ?
#
loop_
_entity_poly.entity_id
_entity_poly.type
_entity_poly.pdbx_seq_one_letter_code
_entity_poly.pdbx_strand_id
1 'polypeptide(L)'
;MSIENEIVGDQIPLSFNDNTRHLNWTVIVITAPNQESAYAFDFILQQRQRYGLIDKSTIILTLNDPQEKLGSGGATLNALLVATEILSAKAGYSLINTNVLHCAHILILHTGRIFPYDACHRSLATLPARFGPNHPWLLTNLDLLLHDFNNLIASSQLPYGVWISSTDAFVTLPKNGIQVPFDSDIHALATLEDVQYATGHGVYIINKEKNIVTNILYRASIDELNKYANNDHKVPTICSIVFFSVNFAEKLLNFHAIPPLDGCTYEGIDNGSQPNKLSLYFDFLLAACIDVSFDEYLSSHYRTYTNDLIKQSEIFLWNQLNGKTKFTCGILPNSCHFQYIDTQWPYLHKNNIHSQREDIQWSSIQHSIIDKKQIQTQNLSIINSIIDNECNLGENVTIHNSIVGNRVTLGDNCCILSVDFSKEDFYLMLPSDVIIQRIILSLQRTNETSNNQLDVYTIIGIHDNIDRVFTDENFTILNMSWNKFKEQTGIDIWDLWPDLQNNPEERTLANAHLYPALHFDNISSLNDDLLWFFNPSNELRQRWKSSWRLSLNDILTRADLYKEIIRRQDLFHKISRQKILDLLFLHGSKQKTDDSYLALLKQTIVDGHSKDMLDAFDRACLSNYNKLQILSCLFSAIANTLAEMAGGDRAGLRSGPYLNREWQYALLMFEEGKYLLSIQHLIKQRQLWMDRSDLLIRAARHYDGERYFILNFMILYSMF
;
A
#
# COMPACT_ATOMS: atom_id res chain seq x y z
N MET A 1 5.52 -43.51 26.36
CA MET A 1 6.57 -43.45 25.32
C MET A 1 5.93 -42.87 24.08
N SER A 2 5.49 -41.61 24.05
CA SER A 2 6.28 -40.35 23.95
C SER A 2 7.26 -40.37 22.76
N ILE A 3 6.93 -39.61 21.72
CA ILE A 3 7.72 -38.48 21.19
C ILE A 3 6.83 -37.72 20.19
N GLU A 4 6.46 -36.51 20.59
CA GLU A 4 5.93 -35.41 19.78
C GLU A 4 7.05 -34.86 18.89
N ASN A 5 6.73 -34.48 17.65
CA ASN A 5 7.62 -33.69 16.79
C ASN A 5 6.91 -32.37 16.45
N GLU A 6 6.97 -31.42 17.38
CA GLU A 6 6.89 -30.00 17.07
C GLU A 6 8.25 -29.54 16.56
N ILE A 7 8.33 -29.13 15.29
CA ILE A 7 9.46 -28.35 14.78
C ILE A 7 8.99 -26.90 14.70
N VAL A 8 9.06 -26.22 15.83
CA VAL A 8 9.01 -24.76 15.91
C VAL A 8 10.37 -24.24 15.45
N GLY A 9 10.43 -23.74 14.21
CA GLY A 9 11.59 -23.06 13.67
C GLY A 9 11.68 -21.65 14.24
N ASP A 10 12.35 -21.50 15.39
CA ASP A 10 12.66 -20.20 16.00
C ASP A 10 13.29 -19.25 14.98
N GLN A 11 12.73 -18.05 14.89
CA GLN A 11 12.87 -17.16 13.75
C GLN A 11 13.42 -15.79 14.23
N ILE A 12 14.69 -15.70 14.62
CA ILE A 12 15.37 -14.42 14.92
C ILE A 12 15.73 -13.70 13.60
N PRO A 13 15.32 -12.43 13.38
CA PRO A 13 15.78 -11.61 12.25
C PRO A 13 17.20 -11.07 12.48
N LEU A 14 17.84 -10.69 11.38
CA LEU A 14 19.17 -10.09 11.32
C LEU A 14 19.38 -8.99 12.37
N SER A 15 20.53 -9.06 13.02
CA SER A 15 20.95 -8.34 14.21
C SER A 15 20.75 -6.81 14.16
N PHE A 16 19.91 -6.31 15.06
CA PHE A 16 20.25 -5.17 15.91
C PHE A 16 20.33 -5.70 17.34
N ASN A 17 21.54 -5.67 17.92
CA ASN A 17 21.72 -5.91 19.34
C ASN A 17 20.99 -4.80 20.12
N ASP A 18 19.97 -5.15 20.90
CA ASP A 18 19.94 -4.80 22.32
C ASP A 18 18.93 -5.64 23.11
N ASN A 19 19.40 -6.22 24.22
CA ASN A 19 18.62 -6.99 25.19
C ASN A 19 17.73 -6.08 26.04
N THR A 20 16.73 -5.46 25.41
CA THR A 20 15.56 -4.88 26.07
C THR A 20 14.33 -5.52 25.44
N ARG A 21 13.40 -6.09 26.23
CA ARG A 21 12.11 -6.55 25.67
C ARG A 21 11.40 -5.32 25.11
N HIS A 22 11.51 -5.09 23.82
CA HIS A 22 10.75 -4.06 23.13
C HIS A 22 9.26 -4.40 23.26
N LEU A 23 8.47 -3.43 23.73
CA LEU A 23 7.02 -3.52 23.73
C LEU A 23 6.55 -3.63 22.27
N ASN A 24 5.72 -4.62 21.98
CA ASN A 24 5.19 -4.90 20.64
C ASN A 24 3.66 -4.89 20.67
N TRP A 25 3.04 -4.64 19.52
CA TRP A 25 1.61 -4.80 19.37
C TRP A 25 1.19 -6.25 19.62
N THR A 26 0.18 -6.45 20.44
CA THR A 26 -0.42 -7.79 20.65
C THR A 26 -1.25 -8.18 19.43
N VAL A 27 -2.05 -7.24 18.93
CA VAL A 27 -2.91 -7.43 17.76
C VAL A 27 -2.85 -6.18 16.87
N ILE A 28 -2.69 -6.39 15.56
CA ILE A 28 -2.93 -5.37 14.54
C ILE A 28 -4.13 -5.84 13.72
N VAL A 29 -5.18 -5.01 13.70
CA VAL A 29 -6.40 -5.21 12.91
C VAL A 29 -6.41 -4.20 11.78
N ILE A 30 -6.66 -4.64 10.55
CA ILE A 30 -7.00 -3.75 9.44
C ILE A 30 -8.44 -4.03 9.01
N THR A 31 -9.28 -3.00 8.99
CA THR A 31 -10.66 -3.13 8.53
C THR A 31 -10.73 -2.84 7.04
N ALA A 32 -11.50 -3.61 6.28
CA ALA A 32 -11.63 -3.50 4.84
C ALA A 32 -13.12 -3.46 4.43
N PRO A 33 -13.48 -2.81 3.32
CA PRO A 33 -14.88 -2.67 2.90
C PRO A 33 -15.50 -3.97 2.36
N ASN A 34 -14.68 -4.95 1.96
CA ASN A 34 -15.14 -6.22 1.40
C ASN A 34 -14.09 -7.32 1.60
N GLN A 35 -14.51 -8.58 1.39
CA GLN A 35 -13.68 -9.77 1.59
C GLN A 35 -12.44 -9.81 0.68
N GLU A 36 -12.55 -9.34 -0.56
CA GLU A 36 -11.45 -9.35 -1.53
C GLU A 36 -10.34 -8.37 -1.11
N SER A 37 -10.73 -7.21 -0.59
CA SER A 37 -9.82 -6.24 0.02
C SER A 37 -9.17 -6.80 1.28
N ALA A 38 -9.95 -7.45 2.17
CA ALA A 38 -9.42 -8.07 3.38
C ALA A 38 -8.36 -9.14 3.08
N TYR A 39 -8.60 -9.98 2.06
CA TYR A 39 -7.63 -10.97 1.58
C TYR A 39 -6.35 -10.31 1.05
N ALA A 40 -6.47 -9.25 0.26
CA ALA A 40 -5.33 -8.52 -0.27
C ALA A 40 -4.47 -7.87 0.84
N PHE A 41 -5.12 -7.29 1.86
CA PHE A 41 -4.41 -6.75 3.03
C PHE A 41 -3.77 -7.84 3.88
N ASP A 42 -4.40 -9.01 4.05
CA ASP A 42 -3.78 -10.15 4.74
C ASP A 42 -2.49 -10.54 4.04
N PHE A 43 -2.55 -10.76 2.72
CA PHE A 43 -1.36 -11.07 1.93
C PHE A 43 -0.23 -10.05 2.15
N ILE A 44 -0.53 -8.75 2.11
CA ILE A 44 0.47 -7.69 2.33
C ILE A 44 1.00 -7.70 3.76
N LEU A 45 0.15 -7.78 4.79
CA LEU A 45 0.60 -7.72 6.18
C LEU A 45 1.42 -8.95 6.57
N GLN A 46 1.05 -10.14 6.06
CA GLN A 46 1.86 -11.36 6.21
C GLN A 46 3.26 -11.20 5.60
N GLN A 47 3.37 -10.57 4.42
CA GLN A 47 4.67 -10.24 3.83
C GLN A 47 5.45 -9.26 4.72
N ARG A 48 4.80 -8.24 5.29
CA ARG A 48 5.45 -7.24 6.15
C ARG A 48 5.93 -7.85 7.46
N GLN A 49 5.25 -8.86 7.98
CA GLN A 49 5.73 -9.66 9.09
C GLN A 49 6.96 -10.52 8.71
N ARG A 50 6.96 -11.13 7.51
CA ARG A 50 8.13 -11.86 6.99
C ARG A 50 9.35 -10.97 6.81
N TYR A 51 9.14 -9.73 6.37
CA TYR A 51 10.21 -8.75 6.23
C TYR A 51 10.66 -8.12 7.56
N GLY A 52 9.95 -8.39 8.66
CA GLY A 52 10.26 -7.89 9.99
C GLY A 52 9.78 -6.47 10.29
N LEU A 53 8.90 -5.88 9.45
CA LEU A 53 8.21 -4.64 9.79
C LEU A 53 7.20 -4.87 10.92
N ILE A 54 6.53 -6.02 10.92
CA ILE A 54 5.60 -6.44 11.98
C ILE A 54 6.29 -7.56 12.77
N ASP A 55 6.23 -7.50 14.10
CA ASP A 55 6.82 -8.54 14.95
C ASP A 55 6.08 -9.89 14.76
N LYS A 56 6.82 -10.99 14.87
CA LYS A 56 6.29 -12.34 14.65
C LYS A 56 5.31 -12.80 15.72
N SER A 57 5.38 -12.21 16.91
CA SER A 57 4.44 -12.47 18.00
C SER A 57 3.11 -11.72 17.84
N THR A 58 3.08 -10.65 17.03
CA THR A 58 1.88 -9.86 16.76
C THR A 58 0.86 -10.67 15.95
N ILE A 59 -0.39 -10.67 16.42
CA ILE A 59 -1.51 -11.27 15.69
C ILE A 59 -1.98 -10.27 14.64
N ILE A 60 -2.06 -10.72 13.39
CA ILE A 60 -2.56 -9.92 12.27
C ILE A 60 -3.99 -10.37 11.98
N LEU A 61 -4.94 -9.43 11.98
CA LEU A 61 -6.34 -9.66 11.64
C LEU A 61 -6.75 -8.72 10.51
N THR A 62 -7.38 -9.25 9.47
CA THR A 62 -7.95 -8.46 8.37
C THR A 62 -9.45 -8.72 8.33
N LEU A 63 -10.24 -7.70 8.58
CA LEU A 63 -11.67 -7.85 8.78
C LEU A 63 -12.43 -7.09 7.71
N ASN A 64 -13.22 -7.79 6.91
CA ASN A 64 -14.17 -7.13 6.06
C ASN A 64 -15.42 -6.70 6.85
N ASP A 65 -16.10 -5.68 6.36
CA ASP A 65 -17.46 -5.38 6.80
C ASP A 65 -18.37 -6.63 6.56
N PRO A 66 -19.15 -7.10 7.56
CA PRO A 66 -19.96 -8.32 7.44
C PRO A 66 -21.06 -8.18 6.38
N GLN A 67 -21.71 -7.02 6.32
CA GLN A 67 -22.70 -6.67 5.31
C GLN A 67 -22.80 -5.14 5.17
N GLU A 68 -22.84 -4.64 3.93
CA GLU A 68 -22.76 -3.19 3.60
C GLU A 68 -21.53 -2.49 4.21
N LYS A 69 -21.34 -1.18 4.00
CA LYS A 69 -20.23 -0.45 4.62
C LYS A 69 -20.61 -0.03 6.05
N LEU A 70 -19.99 -0.61 7.08
CA LEU A 70 -20.33 -0.39 8.50
C LEU A 70 -19.98 1.02 9.03
N GLY A 71 -19.15 1.76 8.29
CA GLY A 71 -18.57 3.02 8.78
C GLY A 71 -17.50 2.76 9.86
N SER A 72 -16.69 3.78 10.18
CA SER A 72 -15.53 3.60 11.06
C SER A 72 -15.90 3.20 12.49
N GLY A 73 -17.05 3.65 13.01
CA GLY A 73 -17.51 3.32 14.35
C GLY A 73 -18.00 1.88 14.44
N GLY A 74 -18.82 1.46 13.47
CA GLY A 74 -19.26 0.06 13.37
C GLY A 74 -18.09 -0.90 13.14
N ALA A 75 -17.17 -0.54 12.24
CA ALA A 75 -15.96 -1.32 11.98
C ALA A 75 -15.04 -1.39 13.22
N THR A 76 -14.97 -0.34 14.05
CA THR A 76 -14.24 -0.37 15.33
C THR A 76 -14.85 -1.39 16.29
N LEU A 77 -16.19 -1.41 16.43
CA LEU A 77 -16.89 -2.33 17.32
C LEU A 77 -16.69 -3.79 16.87
N ASN A 78 -16.84 -4.06 15.57
CA ASN A 78 -16.58 -5.39 15.01
C ASN A 78 -15.12 -5.82 15.19
N ALA A 79 -14.16 -4.91 14.96
CA ALA A 79 -12.74 -5.19 15.15
C ALA A 79 -12.39 -5.51 16.60
N LEU A 80 -12.97 -4.77 17.55
CA LEU A 80 -12.77 -5.02 18.97
C LEU A 80 -13.35 -6.37 19.40
N LEU A 81 -14.53 -6.73 18.89
CA LEU A 81 -15.16 -8.04 19.12
C LEU A 81 -14.23 -9.18 18.67
N VAL A 82 -13.84 -9.19 17.41
CA VAL A 82 -13.02 -10.27 16.83
C VAL A 82 -11.63 -10.33 17.48
N ALA A 83 -10.99 -9.19 17.74
CA ALA A 83 -9.72 -9.16 18.44
C ALA A 83 -9.82 -9.77 19.85
N THR A 84 -10.87 -9.43 20.60
CA THR A 84 -11.08 -9.96 21.95
C THR A 84 -11.40 -11.45 21.93
N GLU A 85 -12.16 -11.92 20.94
CA GLU A 85 -12.46 -13.35 20.74
C GLU A 85 -11.18 -14.16 20.51
N ILE A 86 -10.32 -13.73 19.58
CA ILE A 86 -9.05 -14.40 19.28
C ILE A 86 -8.11 -14.40 20.49
N LEU A 87 -8.03 -13.28 21.22
CA LEU A 87 -7.24 -13.21 22.45
C LEU A 87 -7.80 -14.12 23.54
N SER A 88 -9.13 -14.21 23.66
CA SER A 88 -9.81 -15.11 24.62
C SER A 88 -9.50 -16.56 24.31
N ALA A 89 -9.60 -16.97 23.04
CA ALA A 89 -9.27 -18.30 22.58
C ALA A 89 -7.79 -18.65 22.84
N LYS A 90 -6.86 -17.74 22.55
CA LYS A 90 -5.43 -17.93 22.86
C LYS A 90 -5.14 -18.04 24.36
N ALA A 91 -5.91 -17.37 25.20
CA ALA A 91 -5.82 -17.48 26.65
C ALA A 91 -6.52 -18.74 27.20
N GLY A 92 -7.12 -19.58 26.35
CA GLY A 92 -7.77 -20.83 26.74
C GLY A 92 -9.22 -20.67 27.23
N TYR A 93 -9.84 -19.51 27.00
CA TYR A 93 -11.27 -19.32 27.30
C TYR A 93 -12.14 -19.87 26.17
N SER A 94 -13.31 -20.43 26.54
CA SER A 94 -14.32 -20.92 25.59
C SER A 94 -15.35 -19.87 25.19
N LEU A 95 -15.36 -18.72 25.86
CA LEU A 95 -16.24 -17.58 25.62
C LEU A 95 -15.41 -16.29 25.65
N ILE A 96 -15.95 -15.22 25.09
CA ILE A 96 -15.34 -13.89 25.12
C ILE A 96 -15.08 -13.49 26.58
N ASN A 97 -13.83 -13.13 26.90
CA ASN A 97 -13.42 -12.71 28.22
C ASN A 97 -12.66 -11.39 28.14
N THR A 98 -13.24 -10.31 28.67
CA THR A 98 -12.66 -8.97 28.59
C THR A 98 -11.35 -8.80 29.34
N ASN A 99 -11.02 -9.70 30.29
CA ASN A 99 -9.78 -9.63 31.06
C ASN A 99 -8.53 -9.67 30.16
N VAL A 100 -8.63 -10.27 28.96
CA VAL A 100 -7.52 -10.30 27.99
C VAL A 100 -7.11 -8.90 27.50
N LEU A 101 -7.99 -7.90 27.60
CA LEU A 101 -7.70 -6.52 27.22
C LEU A 101 -6.73 -5.83 28.19
N HIS A 102 -6.66 -6.27 29.45
CA HIS A 102 -5.77 -5.69 30.47
C HIS A 102 -4.28 -5.96 30.24
N CYS A 103 -3.95 -6.82 29.26
CA CYS A 103 -2.57 -7.14 28.88
C CYS A 103 -2.36 -7.09 27.37
N ALA A 104 -3.20 -6.33 26.64
CA ALA A 104 -3.16 -6.25 25.19
C ALA A 104 -2.94 -4.81 24.68
N HIS A 105 -2.02 -4.67 23.74
CA HIS A 105 -1.89 -3.50 22.88
C HIS A 105 -2.54 -3.84 21.53
N ILE A 106 -3.69 -3.24 21.26
CA ILE A 106 -4.46 -3.47 20.02
C ILE A 106 -4.35 -2.23 19.14
N LEU A 107 -3.94 -2.38 17.89
CA LEU A 107 -3.95 -1.34 16.87
C LEU A 107 -5.00 -1.67 15.81
N ILE A 108 -5.96 -0.77 15.59
CA ILE A 108 -7.00 -0.87 14.56
C ILE A 108 -6.71 0.19 13.49
N LEU A 109 -6.49 -0.25 12.26
CA LEU A 109 -6.27 0.58 11.10
C LEU A 109 -7.49 0.51 10.19
N HIS A 110 -8.19 1.64 10.03
CA HIS A 110 -9.30 1.73 9.11
C HIS A 110 -8.82 2.03 7.70
N THR A 111 -9.09 1.12 6.75
CA THR A 111 -8.90 1.44 5.34
C THR A 111 -9.83 2.58 4.96
N GLY A 112 -9.23 3.63 4.43
CA GLY A 112 -9.93 4.85 4.14
C GLY A 112 -10.83 4.82 2.91
N ARG A 113 -11.19 6.01 2.43
CA ARG A 113 -12.11 6.16 1.29
C ARG A 113 -11.47 5.72 -0.02
N ILE A 114 -12.32 5.47 -1.02
CA ILE A 114 -11.89 5.25 -2.40
C ILE A 114 -10.97 6.41 -2.82
N PHE A 115 -9.83 6.05 -3.43
CA PHE A 115 -8.85 6.99 -3.91
C PHE A 115 -8.82 6.93 -5.43
N PRO A 116 -9.15 8.01 -6.14
CA PRO A 116 -9.26 7.99 -7.59
C PRO A 116 -7.91 7.97 -8.31
N TYR A 117 -6.80 8.09 -7.57
CA TYR A 117 -5.45 8.20 -8.12
C TYR A 117 -4.56 6.99 -7.79
N ASP A 118 -5.12 5.90 -7.26
CA ASP A 118 -4.46 4.60 -7.12
C ASP A 118 -5.53 3.52 -6.82
N ALA A 119 -5.60 2.47 -7.66
CA ALA A 119 -6.51 1.33 -7.45
C ALA A 119 -6.31 0.61 -6.12
N CYS A 120 -5.09 0.66 -5.56
CA CYS A 120 -4.74 0.11 -4.27
C CYS A 120 -5.05 1.05 -3.08
N HIS A 121 -5.78 2.13 -3.35
CA HIS A 121 -6.23 3.12 -2.36
C HIS A 121 -5.05 3.87 -1.69
N ARG A 122 -5.37 4.84 -0.84
CA ARG A 122 -4.35 5.64 -0.11
C ARG A 122 -3.43 4.77 0.74
N SER A 123 -3.94 3.69 1.31
CA SER A 123 -3.20 2.74 2.15
C SER A 123 -1.97 2.16 1.45
N LEU A 124 -2.09 1.79 0.18
CA LEU A 124 -1.04 1.10 -0.55
C LEU A 124 -0.44 1.94 -1.69
N ALA A 125 -0.69 3.26 -1.66
CA ALA A 125 -0.05 4.22 -2.56
C ALA A 125 1.48 4.16 -2.35
N THR A 126 2.23 3.94 -3.44
CA THR A 126 3.67 3.65 -3.40
C THR A 126 4.54 4.90 -3.32
N LEU A 127 5.15 5.17 -2.18
CA LEU A 127 5.82 6.45 -1.91
C LEU A 127 7.19 6.59 -2.59
N PRO A 128 7.61 7.83 -2.93
CA PRO A 128 8.95 8.15 -3.46
C PRO A 128 10.03 8.10 -2.36
N ALA A 129 10.05 7.03 -1.57
CA ALA A 129 10.83 6.92 -0.35
C ALA A 129 11.25 5.46 -0.04
N ARG A 130 12.24 5.32 0.85
CA ARG A 130 12.71 4.05 1.43
C ARG A 130 13.24 4.28 2.84
N PHE A 131 13.12 3.30 3.76
CA PHE A 131 13.68 3.42 5.12
C PHE A 131 15.22 3.42 5.16
N GLY A 132 15.87 2.93 4.09
CA GLY A 132 17.33 2.87 4.02
C GLY A 132 17.81 2.41 2.66
N PRO A 133 19.14 2.39 2.43
CA PRO A 133 19.72 2.09 1.12
C PRO A 133 19.35 0.69 0.61
N ASN A 134 19.13 -0.24 1.53
CA ASN A 134 18.88 -1.66 1.28
C ASN A 134 17.43 -2.06 1.63
N HIS A 135 16.50 -1.10 1.66
CA HIS A 135 15.09 -1.39 1.94
C HIS A 135 14.53 -2.37 0.91
N PRO A 136 13.97 -3.52 1.31
CA PRO A 136 13.81 -4.61 0.35
C PRO A 136 12.50 -4.57 -0.45
N TRP A 137 11.53 -3.70 -0.15
CA TRP A 137 10.26 -3.62 -0.90
C TRP A 137 9.86 -2.19 -1.26
N LEU A 138 8.78 -2.05 -2.02
CA LEU A 138 8.20 -0.74 -2.32
C LEU A 138 7.50 -0.17 -1.09
N LEU A 139 7.96 0.97 -0.60
CA LEU A 139 7.37 1.62 0.56
C LEU A 139 5.98 2.16 0.22
N THR A 140 5.00 1.86 1.06
CA THR A 140 3.63 2.37 0.95
C THR A 140 3.24 3.25 2.13
N ASN A 141 2.11 3.95 2.05
CA ASN A 141 1.59 4.71 3.20
C ASN A 141 1.37 3.82 4.43
N LEU A 142 0.82 2.61 4.24
CA LEU A 142 0.62 1.65 5.31
C LEU A 142 1.94 1.27 5.99
N ASP A 143 3.02 1.09 5.22
CA ASP A 143 4.33 0.77 5.79
C ASP A 143 4.87 1.92 6.66
N LEU A 144 4.69 3.18 6.24
CA LEU A 144 5.05 4.35 7.05
C LEU A 144 4.24 4.43 8.34
N LEU A 145 2.92 4.23 8.25
CA LEU A 145 2.04 4.29 9.39
C LEU A 145 2.40 3.20 10.42
N LEU A 146 2.64 1.97 9.95
CA LEU A 146 3.10 0.87 10.81
C LEU A 146 4.44 1.18 11.45
N HIS A 147 5.40 1.72 10.68
CA HIS A 147 6.70 2.12 11.22
C HIS A 147 6.58 3.15 12.33
N ASP A 148 5.72 4.16 12.15
CA ASP A 148 5.51 5.22 13.14
C ASP A 148 4.81 4.69 14.41
N PHE A 149 3.82 3.81 14.28
CA PHE A 149 3.19 3.16 15.43
C PHE A 149 4.13 2.19 16.15
N ASN A 150 4.99 1.48 15.43
CA ASN A 150 6.00 0.59 16.02
C ASN A 150 7.06 1.37 16.80
N ASN A 151 7.53 2.49 16.25
CA ASN A 151 8.42 3.39 16.98
C ASN A 151 7.75 3.98 18.21
N LEU A 152 6.45 4.32 18.12
CA LEU A 152 5.70 4.84 19.25
C LEU A 152 5.63 3.83 20.40
N ILE A 153 5.21 2.58 20.13
CA ILE A 153 5.10 1.54 21.16
C ILE A 153 6.47 1.12 21.72
N ALA A 154 7.53 1.17 20.92
CA ALA A 154 8.88 0.83 21.37
C ALA A 154 9.53 1.94 22.22
N SER A 155 9.24 3.21 21.93
CA SER A 155 9.85 4.38 22.58
C SER A 155 9.10 4.87 23.82
N SER A 156 7.86 4.42 24.03
CA SER A 156 7.03 4.83 25.15
C SER A 156 6.42 3.65 25.88
N GLN A 157 6.24 3.78 27.19
CA GLN A 157 5.41 2.86 27.96
C GLN A 157 3.94 3.17 27.68
N LEU A 158 3.47 2.80 26.48
CA LEU A 158 2.07 2.96 26.12
C LEU A 158 1.18 2.10 27.04
N PRO A 159 0.05 2.63 27.51
CA PRO A 159 -0.92 1.83 28.24
C PRO A 159 -1.49 0.72 27.36
N TYR A 160 -1.89 -0.39 28.00
CA TYR A 160 -2.76 -1.37 27.37
C TYR A 160 -4.10 -0.72 27.00
N GLY A 161 -4.70 -1.19 25.91
CA GLY A 161 -5.91 -0.61 25.35
C GLY A 161 -5.92 -0.66 23.82
N VAL A 162 -6.80 0.14 23.23
CA VAL A 162 -7.09 0.09 21.79
C VAL A 162 -6.68 1.41 21.14
N TRP A 163 -5.78 1.33 20.18
CA TRP A 163 -5.33 2.43 19.34
C TRP A 163 -6.01 2.34 17.99
N ILE A 164 -6.54 3.45 17.51
CA ILE A 164 -7.31 3.51 16.26
C ILE A 164 -6.70 4.59 15.37
N SER A 165 -6.50 4.29 14.09
CA SER A 165 -6.04 5.26 13.09
C SER A 165 -6.65 5.00 11.72
N SER A 166 -6.69 6.03 10.87
CA SER A 166 -7.01 5.88 9.45
C SER A 166 -5.75 5.66 8.61
N THR A 167 -5.91 4.98 7.46
CA THR A 167 -4.86 4.88 6.43
C THR A 167 -4.97 5.96 5.35
N ASP A 168 -5.87 6.94 5.49
CA ASP A 168 -6.12 8.00 4.48
C ASP A 168 -5.08 9.14 4.50
N ALA A 169 -4.24 9.21 5.53
CA ALA A 169 -3.32 10.31 5.72
C ALA A 169 -1.90 9.82 6.02
N PHE A 170 -0.94 10.70 5.73
CA PHE A 170 0.38 10.65 6.33
C PHE A 170 0.28 11.26 7.73
N VAL A 171 0.80 10.54 8.71
CA VAL A 171 0.96 11.05 10.07
C VAL A 171 2.38 10.78 10.50
N THR A 172 3.12 11.82 10.91
CA THR A 172 4.42 11.64 11.54
C THR A 172 4.26 11.66 13.06
N LEU A 173 4.81 10.64 13.73
CA LEU A 173 4.75 10.50 15.18
C LEU A 173 6.10 10.80 15.84
N PRO A 174 6.11 11.29 17.10
CA PRO A 174 7.35 11.64 17.77
C PRO A 174 8.16 10.38 18.12
N LYS A 175 9.46 10.39 17.81
CA LYS A 175 10.38 9.27 18.09
C LYS A 175 10.61 9.00 19.57
N ASN A 176 10.41 9.99 20.43
CA ASN A 176 10.67 9.91 21.88
C ASN A 176 9.38 9.66 22.68
N GLY A 177 8.37 9.07 22.05
CA GLY A 177 7.07 8.84 22.67
C GLY A 177 6.17 10.07 22.72
N ILE A 178 4.92 9.85 23.13
CA ILE A 178 3.92 10.91 23.31
C ILE A 178 3.84 11.27 24.80
N GLN A 179 4.06 12.54 25.12
CA GLN A 179 3.97 13.07 26.49
C GLN A 179 2.52 13.48 26.83
N VAL A 180 1.58 12.54 26.77
CA VAL A 180 0.16 12.77 27.10
C VAL A 180 -0.25 11.81 28.22
N PRO A 181 -0.92 12.29 29.29
CA PRO A 181 -1.42 11.40 30.34
C PRO A 181 -2.62 10.61 29.83
N PHE A 182 -2.51 9.28 29.77
CA PHE A 182 -3.58 8.38 29.34
C PHE A 182 -4.52 7.99 30.51
N ASP A 183 -5.12 8.98 31.19
CA ASP A 183 -5.91 8.86 32.43
C ASP A 183 -7.44 9.03 32.26
N SER A 184 -7.96 8.77 31.07
CA SER A 184 -9.33 9.03 30.61
C SER A 184 -9.83 7.84 29.80
N ASP A 185 -11.13 7.79 29.53
CA ASP A 185 -11.76 6.72 28.77
C ASP A 185 -11.38 6.79 27.29
N ILE A 186 -11.35 8.02 26.76
CA ILE A 186 -10.97 8.32 25.39
C ILE A 186 -9.89 9.41 25.39
N HIS A 187 -8.83 9.19 24.61
CA HIS A 187 -7.83 10.20 24.26
C HIS A 187 -7.71 10.32 22.76
N ALA A 188 -8.15 11.45 22.22
CA ALA A 188 -7.81 11.79 20.85
C ALA A 188 -6.42 12.45 20.79
N LEU A 189 -5.76 12.33 19.64
CA LEU A 189 -4.58 13.13 19.32
C LEU A 189 -4.93 14.16 18.25
N ALA A 190 -4.25 15.30 18.30
CA ALA A 190 -4.43 16.39 17.34
C ALA A 190 -3.10 17.04 16.98
N THR A 191 -3.00 17.56 15.75
CA THR A 191 -1.94 18.50 15.35
C THR A 191 -2.47 19.93 15.46
N LEU A 192 -1.58 20.90 15.66
CA LEU A 192 -1.94 22.32 15.63
C LEU A 192 -1.75 22.88 14.23
N GLU A 193 -2.86 23.16 13.55
CA GLU A 193 -2.86 23.66 12.18
C GLU A 193 -3.42 25.06 12.09
N ASP A 194 -3.01 25.80 11.05
CA ASP A 194 -3.55 27.13 10.76
C ASP A 194 -5.04 27.04 10.43
N VAL A 195 -5.80 28.04 10.87
CA VAL A 195 -7.27 28.10 10.68
C VAL A 195 -7.68 27.89 9.22
N GLN A 196 -6.90 28.42 8.26
CA GLN A 196 -7.20 28.26 6.84
C GLN A 196 -7.15 26.79 6.39
N TYR A 197 -6.13 26.04 6.82
CA TYR A 197 -6.02 24.61 6.52
C TYR A 197 -7.14 23.81 7.22
N ALA A 198 -7.42 24.15 8.49
CA ALA A 198 -8.40 23.46 9.30
C ALA A 198 -9.86 23.53 8.75
N THR A 199 -10.18 24.47 7.86
CA THR A 199 -11.49 24.53 7.17
C THR A 199 -11.83 23.28 6.35
N GLY A 200 -10.83 22.51 5.93
CA GLY A 200 -11.03 21.23 5.23
C GLY A 200 -11.22 20.02 6.16
N HIS A 201 -11.04 20.20 7.47
CA HIS A 201 -10.81 19.15 8.45
C HIS A 201 -11.80 19.19 9.62
N GLY A 202 -11.73 18.19 10.48
CA GLY A 202 -12.37 18.24 11.81
C GLY A 202 -11.45 18.89 12.84
N VAL A 203 -12.03 19.58 13.81
CA VAL A 203 -11.32 20.32 14.87
C VAL A 203 -11.93 19.98 16.22
N TYR A 204 -11.07 19.66 17.20
CA TYR A 204 -11.49 19.45 18.58
C TYR A 204 -11.58 20.78 19.32
N ILE A 205 -12.72 21.03 19.97
CA ILE A 205 -12.87 22.13 20.91
C ILE A 205 -12.53 21.61 22.31
N ILE A 206 -11.55 22.22 22.96
CA ILE A 206 -10.98 21.71 24.21
C ILE A 206 -11.17 22.76 25.31
N ASN A 207 -11.75 22.34 26.43
CA ASN A 207 -11.69 23.11 27.67
C ASN A 207 -10.27 23.00 28.24
N LYS A 208 -9.49 24.08 28.13
CA LYS A 208 -8.08 24.13 28.51
C LYS A 208 -7.81 23.83 29.99
N GLU A 209 -8.75 24.16 30.88
CA GLU A 209 -8.55 23.96 32.33
C GLU A 209 -8.65 22.48 32.73
N LYS A 210 -9.58 21.75 32.09
CA LYS A 210 -9.85 20.33 32.41
C LYS A 210 -9.25 19.36 31.40
N ASN A 211 -8.69 19.86 30.30
CA ASN A 211 -8.28 19.10 29.12
C ASN A 211 -9.37 18.18 28.54
N ILE A 212 -10.63 18.60 28.64
CA ILE A 212 -11.80 17.83 28.16
C ILE A 212 -12.21 18.33 26.79
N VAL A 213 -12.52 17.42 25.87
CA VAL A 213 -13.10 17.76 24.57
C VAL A 213 -14.57 18.10 24.75
N THR A 214 -14.94 19.34 24.45
CA THR A 214 -16.29 19.86 24.65
C THR A 214 -17.16 19.72 23.41
N ASN A 215 -16.57 19.78 22.21
CA ASN A 215 -17.27 19.65 20.93
C ASN A 215 -16.29 19.24 19.81
N ILE A 216 -16.81 18.79 18.66
CA ILE A 216 -16.08 18.52 17.43
C ILE A 216 -16.72 19.32 16.29
N LEU A 217 -15.98 20.27 15.72
CA LEU A 217 -16.43 21.01 14.54
C LEU A 217 -15.89 20.37 13.28
N TYR A 218 -16.71 20.20 12.23
CA TYR A 218 -16.27 19.60 10.97
C TYR A 218 -16.41 20.57 9.82
N ARG A 219 -15.29 20.88 9.16
CA ARG A 219 -15.21 21.85 8.06
C ARG A 219 -15.86 23.19 8.39
N ALA A 220 -15.63 23.65 9.60
CA ALA A 220 -16.14 24.93 10.09
C ALA A 220 -15.51 26.11 9.33
N SER A 221 -16.24 27.21 9.29
CA SER A 221 -15.79 28.45 8.67
C SER A 221 -14.60 29.07 9.43
N ILE A 222 -13.82 29.92 8.73
CA ILE A 222 -12.71 30.66 9.33
C ILE A 222 -13.17 31.47 10.56
N ASP A 223 -14.31 32.15 10.46
CA ASP A 223 -14.86 32.98 11.54
C ASP A 223 -15.24 32.16 12.77
N GLU A 224 -15.71 30.93 12.57
CA GLU A 224 -16.05 30.02 13.64
C GLU A 224 -14.80 29.45 14.32
N LEU A 225 -13.83 28.99 13.54
CA LEU A 225 -12.57 28.43 14.04
C LEU A 225 -11.73 29.47 14.80
N ASN A 226 -11.73 30.73 14.35
CA ASN A 226 -11.01 31.82 15.01
C ASN A 226 -11.45 32.06 16.46
N LYS A 227 -12.67 31.66 16.85
CA LYS A 227 -13.15 31.76 18.24
C LYS A 227 -12.38 30.85 19.20
N TYR A 228 -11.77 29.79 18.67
CA TYR A 228 -11.09 28.73 19.44
C TYR A 228 -9.59 28.65 19.16
N ALA A 229 -9.09 29.49 18.25
CA ALA A 229 -7.68 29.53 17.90
C ALA A 229 -6.80 29.97 19.08
N ASN A 230 -5.58 29.47 19.11
CA ASN A 230 -4.55 29.95 20.04
C ASN A 230 -3.99 31.33 19.59
N ASN A 231 -3.03 31.85 20.35
CA ASN A 231 -2.39 33.15 20.04
C ASN A 231 -1.67 33.18 18.69
N ASP A 232 -1.34 32.00 18.13
CA ASP A 232 -0.67 31.84 16.83
C ASP A 232 -1.67 31.59 15.69
N HIS A 233 -2.97 31.80 15.92
CA HIS A 233 -4.04 31.50 14.95
C HIS A 233 -4.12 30.03 14.51
N LYS A 234 -3.79 29.11 15.42
CA LYS A 234 -3.85 27.66 15.19
C LYS A 234 -4.92 26.97 16.04
N VAL A 235 -5.48 25.89 15.50
CA VAL A 235 -6.55 25.09 16.14
C VAL A 235 -6.17 23.59 16.21
N PRO A 236 -6.64 22.86 17.24
CA PRO A 236 -6.41 21.41 17.37
C PRO A 236 -7.17 20.61 16.30
N THR A 237 -6.47 20.27 15.22
CA THR A 237 -7.04 19.56 14.06
C THR A 237 -6.92 18.05 14.24
N ILE A 238 -7.99 17.32 13.90
CA ILE A 238 -8.07 15.86 14.01
C ILE A 238 -6.99 15.22 13.13
N CYS A 239 -6.09 14.43 13.74
CA CYS A 239 -5.03 13.70 13.03
C CYS A 239 -5.31 12.19 12.87
N SER A 240 -6.58 11.80 12.96
CA SER A 240 -7.10 10.43 12.83
C SER A 240 -6.74 9.43 13.94
N ILE A 241 -5.93 9.79 14.93
CA ILE A 241 -5.50 8.88 15.99
C ILE A 241 -6.34 9.05 17.26
N VAL A 242 -6.88 7.93 17.75
CA VAL A 242 -7.67 7.86 18.99
C VAL A 242 -7.24 6.65 19.82
N PHE A 243 -7.12 6.82 21.12
CA PHE A 243 -6.88 5.76 22.09
C PHE A 243 -8.11 5.56 22.98
N PHE A 244 -8.47 4.30 23.20
CA PHE A 244 -9.46 3.86 24.17
C PHE A 244 -8.79 3.12 25.31
N SER A 245 -9.11 3.52 26.54
CA SER A 245 -8.68 2.80 27.73
C SER A 245 -9.28 1.40 27.75
N VAL A 246 -8.67 0.49 28.51
CA VAL A 246 -9.20 -0.87 28.70
C VAL A 246 -10.67 -0.82 29.17
N ASN A 247 -10.96 -0.02 30.21
CA ASN A 247 -12.32 0.11 30.75
C ASN A 247 -13.32 0.59 29.69
N PHE A 248 -12.92 1.53 28.83
CA PHE A 248 -13.78 2.01 27.77
C PHE A 248 -13.97 0.97 26.66
N ALA A 249 -12.92 0.23 26.31
CA ALA A 249 -13.00 -0.88 25.39
C ALA A 249 -13.95 -1.98 25.91
N GLU A 250 -13.89 -2.33 27.21
CA GLU A 250 -14.86 -3.25 27.83
C GLU A 250 -16.30 -2.73 27.73
N LYS A 251 -16.50 -1.43 28.00
CA LYS A 251 -17.80 -0.77 27.88
C LYS A 251 -18.34 -0.84 26.45
N LEU A 252 -17.51 -0.55 25.45
CA LEU A 252 -17.88 -0.66 24.04
C LEU A 252 -18.16 -2.10 23.63
N LEU A 253 -17.36 -3.06 24.10
CA LEU A 253 -17.58 -4.46 23.78
C LEU A 253 -18.94 -4.92 24.25
N ASN A 254 -19.47 -4.45 25.38
CA ASN A 254 -20.83 -4.78 25.82
C ASN A 254 -21.94 -4.36 24.83
N PHE A 255 -21.65 -3.51 23.84
CA PHE A 255 -22.62 -3.08 22.84
C PHE A 255 -22.77 -4.06 21.67
N HIS A 256 -21.85 -5.02 21.48
CA HIS A 256 -21.82 -5.91 20.32
C HIS A 256 -23.10 -6.74 20.12
N ALA A 257 -23.86 -7.01 21.19
CA ALA A 257 -25.08 -7.81 21.17
C ALA A 257 -26.34 -6.99 21.51
N ILE A 258 -26.26 -5.65 21.50
CA ILE A 258 -27.38 -4.77 21.87
C ILE A 258 -27.95 -4.11 20.62
N PRO A 259 -29.23 -4.36 20.25
CA PRO A 259 -29.87 -3.64 19.17
C PRO A 259 -29.97 -2.13 19.43
N PRO A 260 -29.75 -1.27 18.42
CA PRO A 260 -29.41 -1.59 17.01
C PRO A 260 -27.89 -1.72 16.73
N LEU A 261 -27.02 -1.66 17.74
CA LEU A 261 -25.56 -1.70 17.58
C LEU A 261 -25.00 -3.10 17.24
N ASP A 262 -25.77 -4.15 17.54
CA ASP A 262 -25.49 -5.51 17.09
C ASP A 262 -25.35 -5.63 15.57
N GLY A 263 -26.13 -4.84 14.82
CA GLY A 263 -26.03 -4.68 13.37
C GLY A 263 -24.71 -4.11 12.85
N CYS A 264 -23.79 -3.72 13.74
CA CYS A 264 -22.41 -3.35 13.38
C CYS A 264 -21.43 -4.53 13.45
N THR A 265 -21.84 -5.72 13.89
CA THR A 265 -20.93 -6.83 14.16
C THR A 265 -21.28 -8.06 13.33
N TYR A 266 -20.29 -8.90 13.05
CA TYR A 266 -20.55 -10.13 12.30
C TYR A 266 -21.56 -11.03 13.03
N GLU A 267 -21.47 -11.12 14.36
CA GLU A 267 -22.38 -11.91 15.19
C GLU A 267 -23.83 -11.42 15.09
N GLY A 268 -24.07 -10.11 15.15
CA GLY A 268 -25.41 -9.57 14.98
C GLY A 268 -25.97 -9.80 13.58
N ILE A 269 -25.15 -9.61 12.53
CA ILE A 269 -25.56 -9.89 11.15
C ILE A 269 -25.90 -11.36 10.94
N ASP A 270 -25.09 -12.28 11.46
CA ASP A 270 -25.35 -13.73 11.39
C ASP A 270 -26.63 -14.13 12.13
N ASN A 271 -27.02 -13.37 13.15
CA ASN A 271 -28.28 -13.53 13.87
C ASN A 271 -29.47 -12.76 13.25
N GLY A 272 -29.29 -12.13 12.10
CA GLY A 272 -30.35 -11.48 11.33
C GLY A 272 -30.60 -10.01 11.65
N SER A 273 -29.70 -9.34 12.38
CA SER A 273 -29.77 -7.90 12.63
C SER A 273 -29.55 -7.10 11.34
N GLN A 274 -30.15 -5.92 11.26
CA GLN A 274 -30.02 -5.07 10.08
C GLN A 274 -28.68 -4.32 10.09
N PRO A 275 -27.96 -4.24 8.96
CA PRO A 275 -26.69 -3.51 8.88
C PRO A 275 -26.82 -2.06 9.34
N ASN A 276 -25.91 -1.65 10.22
CA ASN A 276 -25.95 -0.34 10.84
C ASN A 276 -24.64 0.42 10.63
N LYS A 277 -24.72 1.52 9.89
CA LYS A 277 -23.55 2.30 9.46
C LYS A 277 -23.29 3.46 10.41
N LEU A 278 -22.28 3.31 11.26
CA LEU A 278 -21.89 4.30 12.26
C LEU A 278 -20.45 4.80 12.05
N SER A 279 -20.25 6.09 12.25
CA SER A 279 -18.99 6.81 12.24
C SER A 279 -18.42 6.92 13.64
N LEU A 280 -17.12 6.64 13.77
CA LEU A 280 -16.40 6.82 15.02
C LEU A 280 -16.50 8.27 15.50
N TYR A 281 -16.28 9.25 14.62
CA TYR A 281 -16.23 10.67 14.99
C TYR A 281 -17.61 11.27 15.24
N PHE A 282 -18.58 10.96 14.37
CA PHE A 282 -19.88 11.61 14.41
C PHE A 282 -20.87 10.93 15.36
N ASP A 283 -20.75 9.61 15.55
CA ASP A 283 -21.72 8.86 16.36
C ASP A 283 -21.18 8.55 17.76
N PHE A 284 -19.92 8.10 17.88
CA PHE A 284 -19.32 7.71 19.17
C PHE A 284 -18.63 8.87 19.88
N LEU A 285 -17.67 9.54 19.23
CA LEU A 285 -16.86 10.58 19.87
C LEU A 285 -17.68 11.84 20.16
N LEU A 286 -18.52 12.28 19.21
CA LEU A 286 -19.39 13.44 19.42
C LEU A 286 -20.40 13.20 20.55
N ALA A 287 -20.90 11.97 20.73
CA ALA A 287 -21.77 11.61 21.86
C ALA A 287 -21.04 11.63 23.22
N ALA A 288 -19.72 11.56 23.24
CA ALA A 288 -18.91 11.67 24.47
C ALA A 288 -18.53 13.11 24.82
N CYS A 289 -18.82 14.08 23.93
CA CYS A 289 -18.58 15.50 24.17
C CYS A 289 -19.59 16.09 25.16
N ILE A 290 -19.16 17.09 25.94
CA ILE A 290 -19.96 17.63 27.07
C ILE A 290 -20.73 18.92 26.77
N ASP A 291 -20.43 19.61 25.67
CA ASP A 291 -21.00 20.92 25.31
C ASP A 291 -21.71 20.86 23.95
N VAL A 292 -22.25 19.68 23.64
CA VAL A 292 -23.14 19.42 22.51
C VAL A 292 -24.52 19.21 23.11
N SER A 293 -25.56 19.82 22.55
CA SER A 293 -26.93 19.48 22.95
C SER A 293 -27.39 18.21 22.25
N PHE A 294 -28.36 17.51 22.84
CA PHE A 294 -28.94 16.31 22.22
C PHE A 294 -29.55 16.61 20.84
N ASP A 295 -30.17 17.77 20.70
CA ASP A 295 -30.73 18.23 19.42
C ASP A 295 -29.62 18.50 18.40
N GLU A 296 -28.53 19.16 18.77
CA GLU A 296 -27.38 19.39 17.86
C GLU A 296 -26.69 18.09 17.44
N TYR A 297 -26.60 17.12 18.34
CA TYR A 297 -26.07 15.78 18.04
C TYR A 297 -26.94 15.08 16.99
N LEU A 298 -28.26 15.07 17.19
CA LEU A 298 -29.25 14.51 16.24
C LEU A 298 -29.55 15.40 15.03
N SER A 299 -29.10 16.64 14.99
CA SER A 299 -29.28 17.55 13.85
C SER A 299 -27.97 17.84 13.14
N SER A 300 -26.89 17.15 13.51
CA SER A 300 -25.56 17.40 12.98
C SER A 300 -25.63 17.39 11.44
N HIS A 301 -25.25 18.52 10.84
CA HIS A 301 -25.60 18.98 9.48
C HIS A 301 -25.11 18.09 8.32
N TYR A 302 -24.59 16.91 8.61
CA TYR A 302 -23.80 16.10 7.70
C TYR A 302 -24.55 14.89 7.17
N ARG A 303 -25.83 14.69 7.57
CA ARG A 303 -26.64 13.56 7.10
C ARG A 303 -28.09 13.97 6.87
N THR A 304 -28.60 13.69 5.68
CA THR A 304 -30.04 13.54 5.44
C THR A 304 -30.45 12.19 6.03
N TYR A 305 -31.25 12.20 7.10
CA TYR A 305 -31.77 10.99 7.72
C TYR A 305 -32.63 10.22 6.71
N THR A 306 -32.13 9.07 6.25
CA THR A 306 -32.90 8.13 5.43
C THR A 306 -33.40 6.93 6.23
N ASN A 307 -32.89 6.70 7.46
CA ASN A 307 -33.13 5.46 8.21
C ASN A 307 -33.31 5.69 9.73
N ASP A 308 -34.43 5.20 10.27
CA ASP A 308 -34.77 5.26 11.71
C ASP A 308 -33.79 4.47 12.60
N LEU A 309 -33.08 3.46 12.06
CA LEU A 309 -32.09 2.67 12.82
C LEU A 309 -30.90 3.48 13.31
N ILE A 310 -30.37 4.36 12.45
CA ILE A 310 -29.20 5.19 12.79
C ILE A 310 -29.59 6.12 13.95
N LYS A 311 -30.77 6.72 13.86
CA LYS A 311 -31.30 7.57 14.93
C LYS A 311 -31.46 6.82 16.25
N GLN A 312 -31.97 5.58 16.25
CA GLN A 312 -32.05 4.76 17.47
C GLN A 312 -30.66 4.47 18.06
N SER A 313 -29.67 4.25 17.20
CA SER A 313 -28.27 4.03 17.59
C SER A 313 -27.67 5.26 18.24
N GLU A 314 -27.86 6.43 17.63
CA GLU A 314 -27.43 7.73 18.15
C GLU A 314 -28.05 7.97 19.54
N ILE A 315 -29.36 7.76 19.70
CA ILE A 315 -30.04 7.90 21.00
C ILE A 315 -29.43 6.97 22.05
N PHE A 316 -29.17 5.71 21.68
CA PHE A 316 -28.54 4.75 22.59
C PHE A 316 -27.13 5.20 22.99
N LEU A 317 -26.30 5.56 22.03
CA LEU A 317 -24.92 6.01 22.25
C LEU A 317 -24.89 7.27 23.13
N TRP A 318 -25.74 8.25 22.85
CA TRP A 318 -25.90 9.45 23.68
C TRP A 318 -26.16 9.10 25.14
N ASN A 319 -27.13 8.22 25.39
CA ASN A 319 -27.49 7.80 26.74
C ASN A 319 -26.37 7.04 27.46
N GLN A 320 -25.52 6.31 26.73
CA GLN A 320 -24.41 5.55 27.31
C GLN A 320 -23.14 6.38 27.49
N LEU A 321 -22.90 7.38 26.65
CA LEU A 321 -21.63 8.10 26.56
C LEU A 321 -21.68 9.51 27.14
N ASN A 322 -22.73 10.28 26.86
CA ASN A 322 -22.80 11.68 27.26
C ASN A 322 -22.81 11.82 28.79
N GLY A 323 -21.90 12.65 29.32
CA GLY A 323 -21.71 12.84 30.76
C GLY A 323 -21.19 11.62 31.54
N LYS A 324 -20.92 10.49 30.87
CA LYS A 324 -20.49 9.21 31.47
C LYS A 324 -19.14 8.72 30.96
N THR A 325 -18.50 9.47 30.08
CA THR A 325 -17.24 9.11 29.43
C THR A 325 -16.30 10.31 29.52
N LYS A 326 -15.11 10.13 30.09
CA LYS A 326 -14.09 11.18 30.13
C LYS A 326 -13.35 11.19 28.79
N PHE A 327 -13.60 12.22 27.98
CA PHE A 327 -12.97 12.40 26.67
C PHE A 327 -11.97 13.57 26.70
N THR A 328 -10.71 13.28 26.42
CA THR A 328 -9.62 14.25 26.44
C THR A 328 -8.85 14.26 25.12
N CYS A 329 -8.01 15.28 24.91
CA CYS A 329 -7.20 15.43 23.71
C CYS A 329 -5.74 15.73 24.06
N GLY A 330 -4.82 15.08 23.35
CA GLY A 330 -3.38 15.32 23.42
C GLY A 330 -2.92 16.06 22.17
N ILE A 331 -2.22 17.19 22.35
CA ILE A 331 -1.63 17.93 21.25
C ILE A 331 -0.25 17.34 20.92
N LEU A 332 -0.07 16.89 19.69
CA LEU A 332 1.22 16.40 19.21
C LEU A 332 2.22 17.55 19.07
N PRO A 333 3.53 17.30 19.26
CA PRO A 333 4.57 18.30 19.04
C PRO A 333 4.50 18.90 17.63
N ASN A 334 4.96 20.15 17.46
CA ASN A 334 4.99 20.83 16.15
C ASN A 334 5.83 20.14 15.07
N SER A 335 6.68 19.17 15.46
CA SER A 335 7.42 18.31 14.53
C SER A 335 6.59 17.15 13.95
N CYS A 336 5.37 16.98 14.44
CA CYS A 336 4.40 16.00 13.95
C CYS A 336 3.50 16.68 12.92
N HIS A 337 3.19 15.95 11.86
CA HIS A 337 2.50 16.48 10.70
C HIS A 337 1.40 15.52 10.28
N PHE A 338 0.26 16.08 9.91
CA PHE A 338 -0.89 15.34 9.39
C PHE A 338 -1.25 15.88 8.01
N GLN A 339 -1.34 15.02 7.01
CA GLN A 339 -1.76 15.41 5.67
C GLN A 339 -2.50 14.27 4.98
N TYR A 340 -3.71 14.53 4.47
CA TYR A 340 -4.40 13.57 3.62
C TYR A 340 -3.63 13.30 2.33
N ILE A 341 -3.64 12.04 1.86
CA ILE A 341 -3.06 11.72 0.56
C ILE A 341 -3.97 12.27 -0.54
N ASP A 342 -3.43 13.20 -1.32
CA ASP A 342 -4.09 13.87 -2.44
C ASP A 342 -3.29 13.65 -3.73
N THR A 343 -3.62 14.39 -4.81
CA THR A 343 -2.92 14.29 -6.10
C THR A 343 -1.44 14.64 -6.06
N GLN A 344 -0.94 15.30 -5.01
CA GLN A 344 0.45 15.73 -4.89
C GLN A 344 1.35 14.65 -4.26
N TRP A 345 0.77 13.53 -3.83
CA TRP A 345 1.50 12.45 -3.18
C TRP A 345 2.74 11.94 -3.95
N PRO A 346 2.78 11.91 -5.30
CA PRO A 346 3.99 11.50 -6.03
C PRO A 346 5.19 12.45 -5.82
N TYR A 347 4.94 13.69 -5.40
CA TYR A 347 5.93 14.75 -5.24
C TYR A 347 6.30 15.02 -3.78
N LEU A 348 5.91 14.15 -2.84
CA LEU A 348 6.26 14.30 -1.42
C LEU A 348 7.76 14.39 -1.15
N HIS A 349 8.60 13.86 -2.03
CA HIS A 349 10.06 14.01 -1.95
C HIS A 349 10.54 15.48 -2.02
N LYS A 350 9.70 16.40 -2.51
CA LYS A 350 9.97 17.85 -2.53
C LYS A 350 9.32 18.59 -1.37
N ASN A 351 8.43 17.94 -0.63
CA ASN A 351 7.77 18.56 0.51
C ASN A 351 8.73 18.54 1.71
N ASN A 352 9.24 19.72 2.08
CA ASN A 352 10.18 19.92 3.18
C ASN A 352 9.72 19.33 4.52
N ILE A 353 8.41 19.18 4.71
CA ILE A 353 7.81 18.66 5.94
C ILE A 353 8.12 17.16 6.12
N HIS A 354 8.01 16.39 5.04
CA HIS A 354 8.23 14.93 5.08
C HIS A 354 9.67 14.56 4.76
N SER A 355 10.35 15.37 3.93
CA SER A 355 11.72 15.11 3.48
C SER A 355 12.80 15.30 4.55
N GLN A 356 12.46 15.91 5.69
CA GLN A 356 13.37 16.12 6.82
C GLN A 356 13.49 14.92 7.77
N ARG A 357 12.77 13.82 7.54
CA ARG A 357 12.89 12.59 8.34
C ARG A 357 14.21 11.87 8.06
N GLU A 358 15.09 11.81 9.05
CA GLU A 358 16.40 11.14 8.93
C GLU A 358 16.30 9.62 8.68
N ASP A 359 15.20 9.00 9.11
CA ASP A 359 14.90 7.57 8.97
C ASP A 359 14.30 7.20 7.60
N ILE A 360 14.01 8.20 6.75
CA ILE A 360 13.44 7.98 5.41
C ILE A 360 14.29 8.69 4.36
N GLN A 361 14.72 7.94 3.36
CA GLN A 361 15.39 8.47 2.19
C GLN A 361 14.39 8.73 1.06
N TRP A 362 14.09 9.99 0.83
CA TRP A 362 13.24 10.44 -0.27
C TRP A 362 14.04 10.57 -1.57
N SER A 363 13.44 10.16 -2.69
CA SER A 363 14.05 10.31 -4.02
C SER A 363 12.96 10.42 -5.09
N SER A 364 13.19 11.28 -6.08
CA SER A 364 12.36 11.38 -7.28
C SER A 364 12.34 10.09 -8.09
N ILE A 365 13.39 9.27 -8.01
CA ILE A 365 13.50 8.00 -8.73
C ILE A 365 13.74 6.91 -7.70
N GLN A 366 12.80 5.96 -7.62
CA GLN A 366 12.87 4.80 -6.73
C GLN A 366 12.63 3.53 -7.54
N HIS A 367 13.44 2.51 -7.26
CA HIS A 367 13.33 1.17 -7.85
C HIS A 367 12.95 1.13 -9.35
N SER A 368 13.57 1.98 -10.18
CA SER A 368 13.21 2.11 -11.60
C SER A 368 14.41 1.98 -12.54
N ILE A 369 14.14 1.72 -13.82
CA ILE A 369 15.12 1.67 -14.92
C ILE A 369 14.83 2.82 -15.86
N ILE A 370 15.82 3.69 -16.08
CA ILE A 370 15.72 4.88 -16.92
C ILE A 370 17.12 5.26 -17.44
N ASP A 371 17.22 5.73 -18.68
CA ASP A 371 18.45 6.31 -19.21
C ASP A 371 18.76 7.64 -18.50
N LYS A 372 20.02 7.83 -18.11
CA LYS A 372 20.51 9.08 -17.51
C LYS A 372 20.24 10.31 -18.38
N LYS A 373 20.14 10.16 -19.70
CA LYS A 373 19.80 11.26 -20.62
C LYS A 373 18.40 11.82 -20.36
N GLN A 374 17.44 10.99 -19.95
CA GLN A 374 16.06 11.39 -19.68
C GLN A 374 15.89 12.04 -18.31
N ILE A 375 16.86 11.89 -17.41
CA ILE A 375 16.87 12.52 -16.06
C ILE A 375 17.10 14.05 -16.15
N GLN A 376 17.37 14.59 -17.33
CA GLN A 376 17.61 16.03 -17.54
C GLN A 376 16.35 16.89 -17.40
N THR A 377 15.15 16.30 -17.37
CA THR A 377 13.91 17.07 -17.13
C THR A 377 13.83 17.50 -15.67
N GLN A 378 13.49 18.76 -15.44
CA GLN A 378 13.23 19.24 -14.09
C GLN A 378 11.93 18.56 -13.63
N ASN A 379 11.96 17.91 -12.47
CA ASN A 379 10.79 17.44 -11.71
C ASN A 379 10.11 16.09 -12.08
N LEU A 380 10.87 14.99 -12.24
CA LEU A 380 10.28 13.65 -12.37
C LEU A 380 9.86 13.01 -11.04
N SER A 381 8.87 12.11 -11.07
CA SER A 381 8.58 11.12 -10.01
C SER A 381 8.39 9.73 -10.62
N ILE A 382 9.41 8.87 -10.56
CA ILE A 382 9.44 7.57 -11.22
C ILE A 382 9.65 6.48 -10.19
N ILE A 383 8.66 5.60 -10.04
CA ILE A 383 8.67 4.56 -9.02
C ILE A 383 8.28 3.22 -9.61
N ASN A 384 9.08 2.18 -9.36
CA ASN A 384 8.80 0.82 -9.82
C ASN A 384 8.47 0.77 -11.33
N SER A 385 9.22 1.49 -12.16
CA SER A 385 8.90 1.66 -13.57
C SER A 385 10.09 1.38 -14.48
N ILE A 386 9.79 0.98 -15.72
CA ILE A 386 10.79 0.79 -16.78
C ILE A 386 10.50 1.82 -17.87
N ILE A 387 11.49 2.64 -18.19
CA ILE A 387 11.40 3.69 -19.19
C ILE A 387 12.45 3.41 -20.26
N ASP A 388 11.99 3.22 -21.49
CA ASP A 388 12.86 3.02 -22.64
C ASP A 388 13.57 4.31 -23.05
N ASN A 389 14.78 4.18 -23.60
CA ASN A 389 15.70 5.28 -23.87
C ASN A 389 15.20 6.27 -24.95
N GLU A 390 14.28 5.83 -25.82
CA GLU A 390 13.76 6.63 -26.94
C GLU A 390 12.43 7.33 -26.65
N CYS A 391 11.86 7.17 -25.44
CA CYS A 391 10.66 7.93 -25.08
C CYS A 391 10.97 9.41 -24.83
N ASN A 392 9.98 10.29 -25.05
CA ASN A 392 10.10 11.72 -24.77
C ASN A 392 9.19 12.10 -23.60
N LEU A 393 9.78 12.69 -22.55
CA LEU A 393 9.09 13.05 -21.31
C LEU A 393 9.02 14.57 -21.20
N GLY A 394 7.81 15.10 -20.99
CA GLY A 394 7.60 16.50 -20.62
C GLY A 394 8.12 16.83 -19.21
N GLU A 395 7.86 18.07 -18.78
CA GLU A 395 8.15 18.53 -17.42
C GLU A 395 7.14 18.01 -16.40
N ASN A 396 7.56 17.87 -15.12
CA ASN A 396 6.68 17.45 -14.02
C ASN A 396 5.90 16.13 -14.29
N VAL A 397 6.58 15.11 -14.81
CA VAL A 397 5.97 13.81 -15.13
C VAL A 397 6.08 12.82 -13.97
N THR A 398 4.97 12.17 -13.65
CA THR A 398 4.88 11.05 -12.69
C THR A 398 4.65 9.73 -13.44
N ILE A 399 5.48 8.71 -13.18
CA ILE A 399 5.35 7.37 -13.78
C ILE A 399 5.55 6.31 -12.69
N HIS A 400 4.45 5.73 -12.20
CA HIS A 400 4.49 4.73 -11.14
C HIS A 400 3.97 3.37 -11.62
N ASN A 401 4.65 2.31 -11.21
CA ASN A 401 4.27 0.92 -11.49
C ASN A 401 4.02 0.64 -12.99
N SER A 402 4.76 1.31 -13.88
CA SER A 402 4.45 1.38 -15.31
C SER A 402 5.64 1.02 -16.21
N ILE A 403 5.34 0.65 -17.45
CA ILE A 403 6.34 0.41 -18.49
C ILE A 403 6.07 1.37 -19.65
N VAL A 404 7.04 2.24 -19.94
CA VAL A 404 6.97 3.23 -21.03
C VAL A 404 7.95 2.81 -22.12
N GLY A 405 7.40 2.43 -23.29
CA GLY A 405 8.18 2.00 -24.45
C GLY A 405 8.77 3.16 -25.27
N ASN A 406 9.55 2.81 -26.29
CA ASN A 406 10.27 3.76 -27.16
C ASN A 406 9.39 4.66 -28.05
N ARG A 407 8.11 4.32 -28.22
CA ARG A 407 7.19 5.07 -29.10
C ARG A 407 6.20 5.94 -28.34
N VAL A 408 6.56 6.39 -27.14
CA VAL A 408 5.68 7.18 -26.28
C VAL A 408 6.23 8.59 -26.09
N THR A 409 5.39 9.60 -26.29
CA THR A 409 5.62 10.99 -25.89
C THR A 409 4.61 11.40 -24.84
N LEU A 410 5.10 11.86 -23.70
CA LEU A 410 4.29 12.39 -22.61
C LEU A 410 4.37 13.91 -22.61
N GLY A 411 3.22 14.58 -22.59
CA GLY A 411 3.14 16.01 -22.34
C GLY A 411 3.54 16.38 -20.91
N ASP A 412 3.54 17.67 -20.63
CA ASP A 412 3.90 18.22 -19.32
C ASP A 412 2.82 17.87 -18.27
N ASN A 413 3.22 17.78 -17.01
CA ASN A 413 2.34 17.47 -15.88
C ASN A 413 1.55 16.15 -16.09
N CYS A 414 2.08 15.14 -16.78
CA CYS A 414 1.38 13.85 -16.93
C CYS A 414 1.57 12.95 -15.71
N CYS A 415 0.55 12.16 -15.37
CA CYS A 415 0.64 11.11 -14.36
C CYS A 415 0.23 9.75 -14.93
N ILE A 416 1.16 8.79 -14.97
CA ILE A 416 0.98 7.45 -15.54
C ILE A 416 1.05 6.42 -14.42
N LEU A 417 -0.03 5.65 -14.23
CA LEU A 417 -0.19 4.74 -13.09
C LEU A 417 -0.60 3.33 -13.54
N SER A 418 0.22 2.31 -13.22
CA SER A 418 -0.04 0.89 -13.56
C SER A 418 -0.18 0.57 -15.07
N VAL A 419 0.28 1.46 -15.96
CA VAL A 419 0.14 1.33 -17.43
C VAL A 419 1.34 0.61 -18.03
N ASP A 420 1.10 -0.21 -19.06
CA ASP A 420 2.15 -0.86 -19.83
C ASP A 420 1.99 -0.54 -21.32
N PHE A 421 2.77 0.43 -21.78
CA PHE A 421 2.80 0.86 -23.17
C PHE A 421 3.69 -0.01 -24.06
N SER A 422 4.40 -1.01 -23.51
CA SER A 422 5.28 -1.86 -24.31
C SER A 422 4.54 -2.77 -25.29
N LYS A 423 3.21 -2.89 -25.13
CA LYS A 423 2.32 -3.65 -26.00
C LYS A 423 1.75 -2.84 -27.16
N GLU A 424 1.97 -1.53 -27.20
CA GLU A 424 1.42 -0.67 -28.24
C GLU A 424 2.35 -0.63 -29.45
N ASP A 425 1.83 -1.01 -30.62
CA ASP A 425 2.63 -1.09 -31.87
C ASP A 425 2.79 0.27 -32.58
N PHE A 426 2.11 1.33 -32.10
CA PHE A 426 2.07 2.65 -32.75
C PHE A 426 2.66 3.75 -31.86
N TYR A 427 2.87 4.93 -32.44
CA TYR A 427 3.36 6.09 -31.71
C TYR A 427 2.25 6.71 -30.86
N LEU A 428 2.43 6.71 -29.56
CA LEU A 428 1.50 7.26 -28.59
C LEU A 428 1.94 8.65 -28.17
N MET A 429 1.05 9.64 -28.30
CA MET A 429 1.29 11.00 -27.82
C MET A 429 0.21 11.40 -26.84
N LEU A 430 0.61 11.59 -25.59
CA LEU A 430 -0.25 11.97 -24.49
C LEU A 430 -0.22 13.49 -24.29
N PRO A 431 -1.39 14.15 -24.19
CA PRO A 431 -1.46 15.59 -23.95
C PRO A 431 -1.03 15.94 -22.52
N SER A 432 -0.71 17.20 -22.28
CA SER A 432 -0.37 17.70 -20.95
C SER A 432 -1.56 17.66 -19.97
N ASP A 433 -1.25 17.71 -18.67
CA ASP A 433 -2.22 17.86 -17.56
C ASP A 433 -3.24 16.70 -17.43
N VAL A 434 -2.84 15.47 -17.77
CA VAL A 434 -3.70 14.28 -17.67
C VAL A 434 -3.14 13.23 -16.72
N ILE A 435 -4.05 12.46 -16.12
CA ILE A 435 -3.76 11.26 -15.34
C ILE A 435 -4.32 10.08 -16.11
N ILE A 436 -3.48 9.09 -16.41
CA ILE A 436 -3.87 7.83 -17.05
C ILE A 436 -3.56 6.67 -16.13
N GLN A 437 -4.53 5.79 -15.98
CA GLN A 437 -4.41 4.63 -15.11
C GLN A 437 -4.91 3.39 -15.83
N ARG A 438 -4.31 2.25 -15.50
CA ARG A 438 -4.91 0.94 -15.80
C ARG A 438 -5.33 0.30 -14.50
N ILE A 439 -6.55 -0.22 -14.48
CA ILE A 439 -7.12 -0.94 -13.34
C ILE A 439 -7.61 -2.32 -13.79
N ILE A 440 -7.19 -3.36 -13.08
CA ILE A 440 -7.68 -4.73 -13.27
C ILE A 440 -9.01 -4.89 -12.55
N LEU A 441 -10.04 -5.29 -13.30
CA LEU A 441 -11.36 -5.63 -12.78
C LEU A 441 -11.57 -7.14 -12.74
N SER A 442 -12.35 -7.59 -11.76
CA SER A 442 -12.81 -8.98 -11.65
C SER A 442 -14.19 -9.14 -12.32
N LEU A 443 -14.27 -9.89 -13.42
CA LEU A 443 -15.54 -10.20 -14.09
C LEU A 443 -16.10 -11.54 -13.54
N GLN A 444 -16.89 -11.46 -12.48
CA GLN A 444 -17.64 -12.53 -11.78
C GLN A 444 -16.89 -13.56 -10.90
N ARG A 445 -17.49 -13.80 -9.73
CA ARG A 445 -17.36 -14.99 -8.87
C ARG A 445 -18.15 -16.14 -9.47
N THR A 446 -17.50 -17.03 -10.22
CA THR A 446 -18.00 -18.40 -10.38
C THR A 446 -16.89 -19.37 -9.97
N ASN A 447 -17.25 -20.51 -9.38
CA ASN A 447 -16.31 -21.53 -8.91
C ASN A 447 -15.54 -22.24 -10.05
N GLU A 448 -15.48 -21.63 -11.23
CA GLU A 448 -14.78 -22.15 -12.38
C GLU A 448 -13.51 -21.35 -12.63
N THR A 449 -12.43 -22.07 -12.89
CA THR A 449 -11.04 -21.64 -13.05
C THR A 449 -10.78 -20.79 -14.30
N SER A 450 -11.75 -20.02 -14.81
CA SER A 450 -11.54 -19.07 -15.89
C SER A 450 -11.11 -17.73 -15.32
N ASN A 451 -9.86 -17.36 -15.62
CA ASN A 451 -9.22 -16.12 -15.18
C ASN A 451 -9.76 -14.93 -16.01
N ASN A 452 -11.06 -14.63 -15.88
CA ASN A 452 -11.71 -13.53 -16.59
C ASN A 452 -11.33 -12.20 -15.94
N GLN A 453 -10.14 -11.72 -16.28
CA GLN A 453 -9.63 -10.41 -15.91
C GLN A 453 -9.97 -9.40 -17.00
N LEU A 454 -10.32 -8.19 -16.59
CA LEU A 454 -10.54 -7.10 -17.52
C LEU A 454 -9.63 -5.93 -17.15
N ASP A 455 -8.73 -5.57 -18.07
CA ASP A 455 -7.95 -4.33 -17.95
C ASP A 455 -8.82 -3.18 -18.45
N VAL A 456 -9.12 -2.21 -17.57
CA VAL A 456 -9.81 -0.97 -17.94
C VAL A 456 -8.85 0.19 -17.76
N TYR A 457 -8.80 1.05 -18.77
CA TYR A 457 -8.00 2.26 -18.72
C TYR A 457 -8.88 3.45 -18.37
N THR A 458 -8.38 4.34 -17.52
CA THR A 458 -9.03 5.61 -17.19
C THR A 458 -8.15 6.78 -17.58
N ILE A 459 -8.81 7.89 -17.91
CA ILE A 459 -8.17 9.18 -18.16
C ILE A 459 -8.99 10.30 -17.51
N ILE A 460 -8.32 11.18 -16.78
CA ILE A 460 -8.90 12.36 -16.12
C ILE A 460 -7.95 13.55 -16.28
N GLY A 461 -8.47 14.77 -16.30
CA GLY A 461 -7.66 15.97 -16.22
C GLY A 461 -7.16 16.21 -14.79
N ILE A 462 -5.94 16.71 -14.64
CA ILE A 462 -5.36 17.05 -13.32
C ILE A 462 -6.19 18.10 -12.57
N HIS A 463 -6.87 18.98 -13.29
CA HIS A 463 -7.67 20.06 -12.72
C HIS A 463 -9.14 19.69 -12.56
N ASP A 464 -9.54 18.49 -12.97
CA ASP A 464 -10.91 18.02 -12.80
C ASP A 464 -11.20 17.70 -11.32
N ASN A 465 -12.32 18.20 -10.81
CA ASN A 465 -12.85 17.77 -9.52
C ASN A 465 -13.89 16.67 -9.75
N ILE A 466 -13.51 15.43 -9.40
CA ILE A 466 -14.36 14.26 -9.68
C ILE A 466 -15.70 14.26 -8.95
N ASP A 467 -15.78 14.93 -7.79
CA ASP A 467 -16.97 14.98 -6.94
C ASP A 467 -17.84 16.21 -7.24
N ARG A 468 -17.38 17.12 -8.10
CA ARG A 468 -18.14 18.31 -8.49
C ARG A 468 -19.37 17.88 -9.28
N VAL A 469 -20.52 18.42 -8.87
CA VAL A 469 -21.81 18.17 -9.50
C VAL A 469 -21.87 18.87 -10.86
N PHE A 470 -22.50 18.22 -11.84
CA PHE A 470 -22.65 18.71 -13.21
C PHE A 470 -23.28 20.10 -13.32
N THR A 471 -24.16 20.46 -12.37
CA THR A 471 -24.85 21.76 -12.34
C THR A 471 -23.95 22.93 -11.93
N ASP A 472 -22.74 22.66 -11.43
CA ASP A 472 -21.74 23.68 -11.11
C ASP A 472 -21.12 24.24 -12.42
N GLU A 473 -21.02 25.57 -12.53
CA GLU A 473 -20.45 26.25 -13.69
C GLU A 473 -18.97 25.87 -13.94
N ASN A 474 -18.26 25.44 -12.89
CA ASN A 474 -16.87 25.02 -12.95
C ASN A 474 -16.72 23.50 -13.16
N PHE A 475 -17.77 22.80 -13.59
CA PHE A 475 -17.69 21.38 -13.94
C PHE A 475 -16.84 21.19 -15.21
N THR A 476 -15.83 20.32 -15.12
CA THR A 476 -14.91 20.03 -16.23
C THR A 476 -14.74 18.54 -16.45
N ILE A 477 -14.43 18.18 -17.70
CA ILE A 477 -14.01 16.84 -18.12
C ILE A 477 -12.75 17.02 -18.97
N LEU A 478 -11.66 16.34 -18.60
CA LEU A 478 -10.34 16.47 -19.24
C LEU A 478 -9.85 17.93 -19.30
N ASN A 479 -10.00 18.65 -18.18
CA ASN A 479 -9.67 20.07 -18.03
C ASN A 479 -10.46 21.01 -18.98
N MET A 480 -11.53 20.52 -19.61
CA MET A 480 -12.38 21.30 -20.51
C MET A 480 -13.73 21.54 -19.87
N SER A 481 -14.29 22.73 -20.05
CA SER A 481 -15.69 22.99 -19.70
C SER A 481 -16.61 22.04 -20.47
N TRP A 482 -17.77 21.72 -19.90
CA TRP A 482 -18.76 20.84 -20.53
C TRP A 482 -19.06 21.23 -21.99
N ASN A 483 -19.27 22.52 -22.27
CA ASN A 483 -19.57 23.00 -23.61
C ASN A 483 -18.45 22.70 -24.62
N LYS A 484 -17.19 22.92 -24.23
CA LYS A 484 -16.03 22.64 -25.08
C LYS A 484 -15.85 21.14 -25.28
N PHE A 485 -15.99 20.35 -24.22
CA PHE A 485 -15.92 18.89 -24.30
C PHE A 485 -16.98 18.33 -25.25
N LYS A 486 -18.22 18.82 -25.15
CA LYS A 486 -19.34 18.42 -26.01
C LYS A 486 -19.09 18.81 -27.48
N GLU A 487 -18.65 20.03 -27.74
CA GLU A 487 -18.35 20.50 -29.11
C GLU A 487 -17.27 19.65 -29.77
N GLN A 488 -16.21 19.33 -29.03
CA GLN A 488 -15.07 18.55 -29.50
C GLN A 488 -15.43 17.08 -29.74
N THR A 489 -16.07 16.44 -28.77
CA THR A 489 -16.29 14.98 -28.79
C THR A 489 -17.62 14.57 -29.43
N GLY A 490 -18.61 15.48 -29.48
CA GLY A 490 -19.99 15.17 -29.87
C GLY A 490 -20.73 14.25 -28.89
N ILE A 491 -20.26 14.14 -27.65
CA ILE A 491 -20.89 13.35 -26.59
C ILE A 491 -22.03 14.16 -25.96
N ASP A 492 -23.17 13.52 -25.78
CA ASP A 492 -24.33 14.09 -25.12
C ASP A 492 -24.42 13.63 -23.65
N ILE A 493 -25.18 14.38 -22.86
CA ILE A 493 -25.36 14.13 -21.43
C ILE A 493 -25.89 12.71 -21.13
N TRP A 494 -26.72 12.18 -22.02
CA TRP A 494 -27.34 10.86 -21.89
C TRP A 494 -26.38 9.72 -22.19
N ASP A 495 -25.29 9.99 -22.92
CA ASP A 495 -24.24 8.99 -23.12
C ASP A 495 -23.48 8.73 -21.79
N LEU A 496 -23.37 9.73 -20.92
CA LEU A 496 -22.60 9.67 -19.67
C LEU A 496 -23.43 9.22 -18.46
N TRP A 497 -24.69 9.67 -18.37
CA TRP A 497 -25.57 9.37 -17.24
C TRP A 497 -26.93 8.85 -17.72
N PRO A 498 -26.99 7.64 -18.28
CA PRO A 498 -28.23 7.08 -18.81
C PRO A 498 -29.33 6.94 -17.73
N ASP A 499 -28.94 6.66 -16.48
CA ASP A 499 -29.86 6.34 -15.38
C ASP A 499 -30.25 7.55 -14.51
N LEU A 500 -29.53 8.68 -14.61
CA LEU A 500 -29.74 9.86 -13.74
C LEU A 500 -30.51 10.97 -14.45
N GLN A 501 -31.44 10.63 -15.35
CA GLN A 501 -32.07 11.64 -16.21
C GLN A 501 -32.86 12.71 -15.46
N ASN A 502 -33.47 12.32 -14.34
CA ASN A 502 -34.30 13.20 -13.52
C ASN A 502 -33.55 13.79 -12.32
N ASN A 503 -32.29 13.40 -12.09
CA ASN A 503 -31.50 13.80 -10.92
C ASN A 503 -30.19 14.50 -11.35
N PRO A 504 -30.26 15.73 -11.90
CA PRO A 504 -29.06 16.45 -12.32
C PRO A 504 -28.09 16.75 -11.16
N GLU A 505 -28.60 16.87 -9.94
CA GLU A 505 -27.81 17.15 -8.73
C GLU A 505 -26.96 15.94 -8.28
N GLU A 506 -27.24 14.75 -8.78
CA GLU A 506 -26.47 13.53 -8.47
C GLU A 506 -25.37 13.24 -9.51
N ARG A 507 -25.32 13.98 -10.62
CA ARG A 507 -24.38 13.75 -11.72
C ARG A 507 -23.02 14.34 -11.37
N THR A 508 -22.00 13.51 -11.35
CA THR A 508 -20.60 13.90 -11.08
C THR A 508 -19.69 13.27 -12.11
N LEU A 509 -18.45 13.75 -12.24
CA LEU A 509 -17.47 13.10 -13.10
C LEU A 509 -17.15 11.68 -12.59
N ALA A 510 -17.16 11.47 -11.28
CA ALA A 510 -16.91 10.16 -10.66
C ALA A 510 -17.93 9.08 -11.09
N ASN A 511 -19.20 9.45 -11.34
CA ASN A 511 -20.25 8.52 -11.78
C ASN A 511 -20.62 8.63 -13.27
N ALA A 512 -19.84 9.37 -14.08
CA ALA A 512 -20.02 9.45 -15.53
C ALA A 512 -19.47 8.19 -16.22
N HIS A 513 -20.26 7.56 -17.10
CA HIS A 513 -19.89 6.36 -17.85
C HIS A 513 -18.94 6.68 -19.02
N LEU A 514 -17.71 7.06 -18.69
CA LEU A 514 -16.71 7.54 -19.65
C LEU A 514 -15.84 6.43 -20.24
N TYR A 515 -15.58 5.37 -19.48
CA TYR A 515 -14.46 4.46 -19.76
C TYR A 515 -14.96 3.16 -20.40
N PRO A 516 -14.58 2.87 -21.66
CA PRO A 516 -14.87 1.58 -22.29
C PRO A 516 -14.25 0.44 -21.50
N ALA A 517 -15.07 -0.56 -21.20
CA ALA A 517 -14.67 -1.79 -20.53
C ALA A 517 -14.67 -2.96 -21.53
N LEU A 518 -15.66 -3.05 -22.42
CA LEU A 518 -15.72 -4.09 -23.46
C LEU A 518 -16.21 -3.52 -24.80
N HIS A 519 -15.63 -4.01 -25.89
CA HIS A 519 -16.03 -3.71 -27.28
C HIS A 519 -16.59 -4.94 -27.97
N PHE A 520 -17.53 -4.72 -28.90
CA PHE A 520 -18.09 -5.80 -29.73
C PHE A 520 -17.06 -6.46 -30.65
N ASP A 521 -16.03 -5.73 -31.08
CA ASP A 521 -14.99 -6.23 -31.99
C ASP A 521 -13.77 -6.86 -31.28
N ASN A 522 -13.79 -6.94 -29.94
CA ASN A 522 -12.75 -7.53 -29.07
C ASN A 522 -11.33 -6.96 -29.25
N ILE A 523 -11.17 -5.84 -29.96
CA ILE A 523 -9.90 -5.12 -30.06
C ILE A 523 -9.97 -4.02 -29.00
N SER A 524 -8.95 -3.85 -28.16
CA SER A 524 -8.82 -2.70 -27.27
C SER A 524 -7.43 -2.13 -27.49
N SER A 525 -7.36 -0.84 -27.73
CA SER A 525 -6.12 -0.09 -27.74
C SER A 525 -6.34 1.18 -26.92
N LEU A 526 -5.34 1.60 -26.15
CA LEU A 526 -5.46 2.80 -25.33
C LEU A 526 -5.84 4.04 -26.18
N ASN A 527 -5.32 4.09 -27.41
CA ASN A 527 -5.55 5.19 -28.33
C ASN A 527 -7.01 5.27 -28.78
N ASP A 528 -7.58 4.14 -29.18
CA ASP A 528 -8.96 4.07 -29.68
C ASP A 528 -9.98 4.21 -28.55
N ASP A 529 -9.61 3.80 -27.33
CA ASP A 529 -10.50 3.82 -26.18
C ASP A 529 -10.51 5.17 -25.47
N LEU A 530 -9.35 5.81 -25.32
CA LEU A 530 -9.20 7.02 -24.49
C LEU A 530 -8.61 8.23 -25.20
N LEU A 531 -7.68 8.08 -26.15
CA LEU A 531 -7.00 9.26 -26.72
C LEU A 531 -7.79 9.95 -27.83
N TRP A 532 -8.81 9.28 -28.37
CA TRP A 532 -9.72 9.86 -29.35
C TRP A 532 -10.48 11.10 -28.80
N PHE A 533 -10.58 11.27 -27.48
CA PHE A 533 -11.16 12.50 -26.91
C PHE A 533 -10.39 13.76 -27.32
N PHE A 534 -9.08 13.65 -27.57
CA PHE A 534 -8.23 14.75 -28.04
C PHE A 534 -8.14 14.83 -29.57
N ASN A 535 -8.32 13.70 -30.25
CA ASN A 535 -8.30 13.58 -31.71
C ASN A 535 -9.59 12.90 -32.20
N PRO A 536 -10.73 13.61 -32.19
CA PRO A 536 -12.03 13.00 -32.41
C PRO A 536 -12.21 12.52 -33.84
N SER A 537 -12.75 11.31 -33.99
CA SER A 537 -13.23 10.77 -35.26
C SER A 537 -14.65 10.25 -35.11
N ASN A 538 -15.43 10.31 -36.18
CA ASN A 538 -16.82 9.80 -36.15
C ASN A 538 -16.85 8.28 -35.90
N GLU A 539 -15.88 7.54 -36.43
CA GLU A 539 -15.76 6.09 -36.25
C GLU A 539 -15.49 5.73 -34.79
N LEU A 540 -14.48 6.36 -34.16
CA LEU A 540 -14.13 6.12 -32.76
C LEU A 540 -15.25 6.56 -31.81
N ARG A 541 -15.96 7.65 -32.13
CA ARG A 541 -17.16 8.07 -31.38
C ARG A 541 -18.26 7.01 -31.42
N GLN A 542 -18.57 6.45 -32.58
CA GLN A 542 -19.61 5.41 -32.70
C GLN A 542 -19.19 4.13 -31.98
N ARG A 543 -17.92 3.74 -32.12
CA ARG A 543 -17.33 2.64 -31.36
C ARG A 543 -17.48 2.85 -29.86
N TRP A 544 -17.06 4.02 -29.35
CA TRP A 544 -17.21 4.40 -27.94
C TRP A 544 -18.68 4.36 -27.48
N LYS A 545 -19.63 4.82 -28.31
CA LYS A 545 -21.08 4.73 -28.04
C LYS A 545 -21.61 3.30 -27.99
N SER A 546 -21.04 2.40 -28.77
CA SER A 546 -21.42 0.98 -28.79
C SER A 546 -20.75 0.13 -27.71
N SER A 547 -19.70 0.65 -27.06
CA SER A 547 -18.97 -0.07 -26.02
C SER A 547 -19.76 -0.18 -24.71
N TRP A 548 -19.51 -1.24 -23.94
CA TRP A 548 -19.94 -1.28 -22.54
C TRP A 548 -19.00 -0.40 -21.74
N ARG A 549 -19.53 0.66 -21.12
CA ARG A 549 -18.75 1.67 -20.38
C ARG A 549 -19.03 1.60 -18.89
N LEU A 550 -18.02 1.97 -18.12
CA LEU A 550 -18.09 2.08 -16.67
C LEU A 550 -17.76 3.50 -16.22
N SER A 551 -18.29 3.88 -15.06
CA SER A 551 -17.85 5.08 -14.36
C SER A 551 -16.56 4.85 -13.56
N LEU A 552 -15.91 5.94 -13.13
CA LEU A 552 -14.73 5.83 -12.26
C LEU A 552 -15.09 5.13 -10.94
N ASN A 553 -16.26 5.44 -10.37
CA ASN A 553 -16.78 4.79 -9.17
C ASN A 553 -17.01 3.30 -9.40
N ASP A 554 -17.53 2.92 -10.56
CA ASP A 554 -17.76 1.51 -10.90
C ASP A 554 -16.46 0.71 -10.98
N ILE A 555 -15.45 1.31 -11.60
CA ILE A 555 -14.11 0.72 -11.78
C ILE A 555 -13.43 0.55 -10.43
N LEU A 556 -13.34 1.62 -9.63
CA LEU A 556 -12.64 1.58 -8.34
C LEU A 556 -13.31 0.67 -7.32
N THR A 557 -14.64 0.55 -7.36
CA THR A 557 -15.39 -0.36 -6.47
C THR A 557 -15.20 -1.84 -6.85
N ARG A 558 -14.88 -2.13 -8.12
CA ARG A 558 -14.69 -3.49 -8.66
C ARG A 558 -13.22 -3.85 -8.92
N ALA A 559 -12.30 -2.98 -8.51
CA ALA A 559 -10.88 -3.19 -8.69
C ALA A 559 -10.40 -4.43 -7.91
N ASP A 560 -9.66 -5.31 -8.58
CA ASP A 560 -9.06 -6.49 -7.97
C ASP A 560 -7.74 -6.10 -7.28
N LEU A 561 -7.86 -5.71 -6.00
CA LEU A 561 -6.74 -5.21 -5.20
C LEU A 561 -5.58 -6.21 -5.14
N TYR A 562 -5.88 -7.51 -5.00
CA TYR A 562 -4.87 -8.54 -4.91
C TYR A 562 -4.07 -8.65 -6.21
N LYS A 563 -4.75 -8.68 -7.37
CA LYS A 563 -4.05 -8.74 -8.67
C LYS A 563 -3.23 -7.48 -8.96
N GLU A 564 -3.71 -6.30 -8.58
CA GLU A 564 -2.93 -5.07 -8.68
C GLU A 564 -1.64 -5.14 -7.86
N ILE A 565 -1.71 -5.65 -6.62
CA ILE A 565 -0.53 -5.87 -5.77
C ILE A 565 0.46 -6.85 -6.42
N ILE A 566 -0.03 -8.01 -6.88
CA ILE A 566 0.82 -9.04 -7.51
C ILE A 566 1.51 -8.47 -8.74
N ARG A 567 0.79 -7.72 -9.57
CA ARG A 567 1.37 -7.04 -10.73
C ARG A 567 2.48 -6.06 -10.36
N ARG A 568 2.29 -5.25 -9.30
CA ARG A 568 3.33 -4.33 -8.81
C ARG A 568 4.58 -5.09 -8.35
N GLN A 569 4.39 -6.22 -7.66
CA GLN A 569 5.48 -7.09 -7.23
C GLN A 569 6.19 -7.74 -8.42
N ASP A 570 5.47 -8.25 -9.42
CA ASP A 570 6.07 -8.81 -10.63
C ASP A 570 6.96 -7.80 -11.35
N LEU A 571 6.51 -6.55 -11.47
CA LEU A 571 7.32 -5.47 -12.03
C LEU A 571 8.53 -5.13 -11.14
N PHE A 572 8.35 -5.11 -9.82
CA PHE A 572 9.43 -4.92 -8.86
C PHE A 572 10.51 -6.00 -9.02
N HIS A 573 10.12 -7.27 -9.15
CA HIS A 573 11.06 -8.38 -9.35
C HIS A 573 11.71 -8.34 -10.73
N LYS A 574 10.97 -7.96 -11.77
CA LYS A 574 11.53 -7.72 -13.12
C LYS A 574 12.63 -6.66 -13.08
N ILE A 575 12.38 -5.54 -12.41
CA ILE A 575 13.36 -4.45 -12.26
C ILE A 575 14.54 -4.89 -11.38
N SER A 576 14.27 -5.55 -10.25
CA SER A 576 15.31 -6.07 -9.35
C SER A 576 16.29 -6.98 -10.11
N ARG A 577 15.76 -7.92 -10.87
CA ARG A 577 16.54 -8.85 -11.68
C ARG A 577 17.44 -8.14 -12.69
N GLN A 578 16.92 -7.15 -13.41
CA GLN A 578 17.71 -6.38 -14.37
C GLN A 578 18.81 -5.58 -13.66
N LYS A 579 18.49 -4.87 -12.57
CA LYS A 579 19.46 -4.11 -11.78
C LYS A 579 20.58 -4.99 -11.23
N ILE A 580 20.22 -6.16 -10.72
CA ILE A 580 21.17 -7.17 -10.26
C ILE A 580 22.12 -7.54 -11.40
N LEU A 581 21.61 -7.88 -12.59
CA LEU A 581 22.44 -8.26 -13.72
C LEU A 581 23.34 -7.11 -14.17
N ASP A 582 22.82 -5.88 -14.24
CA ASP A 582 23.59 -4.69 -14.59
C ASP A 582 24.74 -4.45 -13.59
N LEU A 583 24.47 -4.58 -12.29
CA LEU A 583 25.50 -4.50 -11.25
C LEU A 583 26.56 -5.59 -11.41
N LEU A 584 26.18 -6.85 -11.68
CA LEU A 584 27.13 -7.94 -11.89
C LEU A 584 27.98 -7.73 -13.15
N PHE A 585 27.39 -7.21 -14.23
CA PHE A 585 28.12 -6.89 -15.46
C PHE A 585 29.07 -5.70 -15.29
N LEU A 586 28.68 -4.69 -14.48
CA LEU A 586 29.55 -3.57 -14.13
C LEU A 586 30.68 -4.00 -13.18
N HIS A 587 30.39 -4.76 -12.13
CA HIS A 587 31.36 -5.19 -11.11
C HIS A 587 32.34 -6.27 -11.59
N GLY A 588 32.06 -6.96 -12.70
CA GLY A 588 33.07 -7.73 -13.42
C GLY A 588 34.35 -6.94 -13.73
N SER A 589 34.29 -5.60 -13.66
CA SER A 589 35.43 -4.68 -13.80
C SER A 589 36.07 -4.17 -12.48
N LYS A 590 35.41 -4.26 -11.31
CA LYS A 590 35.95 -3.79 -10.01
C LYS A 590 35.37 -4.55 -8.79
N GLN A 591 36.28 -4.98 -7.90
CA GLN A 591 36.15 -5.96 -6.80
C GLN A 591 35.31 -5.58 -5.55
N LYS A 592 34.37 -4.63 -5.58
CA LYS A 592 33.51 -4.34 -4.42
C LYS A 592 32.11 -4.90 -4.62
N THR A 593 31.74 -5.89 -3.81
CA THR A 593 30.35 -6.34 -3.64
C THR A 593 29.57 -5.25 -2.91
N ASP A 594 28.55 -4.70 -3.55
CA ASP A 594 27.66 -3.70 -2.98
C ASP A 594 26.59 -4.40 -2.11
N ASP A 595 26.42 -3.99 -0.85
CA ASP A 595 25.45 -4.59 0.09
C ASP A 595 24.00 -4.51 -0.44
N SER A 596 23.75 -3.55 -1.34
CA SER A 596 22.47 -3.36 -2.04
C SER A 596 22.07 -4.54 -2.93
N TYR A 597 23.03 -5.19 -3.60
CA TYR A 597 22.76 -6.35 -4.46
C TYR A 597 22.21 -7.54 -3.64
N LEU A 598 22.86 -7.83 -2.50
CA LEU A 598 22.46 -8.96 -1.66
C LEU A 598 21.09 -8.76 -1.03
N ALA A 599 20.74 -7.52 -0.67
CA ALA A 599 19.41 -7.20 -0.15
C ALA A 599 18.31 -7.47 -1.20
N LEU A 600 18.49 -7.00 -2.43
CA LEU A 600 17.55 -7.26 -3.53
C LEU A 600 17.43 -8.75 -3.87
N LEU A 601 18.55 -9.48 -3.81
CA LEU A 601 18.58 -10.91 -4.04
C LEU A 601 17.80 -11.67 -2.96
N LYS A 602 18.11 -11.40 -1.68
CA LYS A 602 17.41 -11.99 -0.52
C LYS A 602 15.91 -11.77 -0.63
N GLN A 603 15.50 -10.56 -0.97
CA GLN A 603 14.09 -10.25 -1.15
C GLN A 603 13.42 -11.12 -2.23
N THR A 604 14.03 -11.18 -3.41
CA THR A 604 13.50 -11.96 -4.53
C THR A 604 13.30 -13.44 -4.16
N ILE A 605 14.13 -13.95 -3.24
CA ILE A 605 14.03 -15.32 -2.73
C ILE A 605 12.92 -15.46 -1.68
N VAL A 606 12.80 -14.52 -0.73
CA VAL A 606 11.72 -14.49 0.27
C VAL A 606 10.34 -14.44 -0.40
N ASP A 607 10.24 -13.71 -1.52
CA ASP A 607 9.00 -13.56 -2.29
C ASP A 607 8.73 -14.75 -3.23
N GLY A 608 9.61 -15.76 -3.27
CA GLY A 608 9.39 -16.98 -4.06
C GLY A 608 9.84 -16.91 -5.52
N HIS A 609 10.53 -15.84 -5.95
CA HIS A 609 11.03 -15.64 -7.31
C HIS A 609 12.47 -16.17 -7.52
N SER A 610 12.93 -17.08 -6.68
CA SER A 610 14.29 -17.64 -6.74
C SER A 610 14.57 -18.38 -8.05
N LYS A 611 13.57 -19.11 -8.59
CA LYS A 611 13.69 -19.83 -9.87
C LYS A 611 13.89 -18.88 -11.05
N ASP A 612 13.06 -17.85 -11.16
CA ASP A 612 13.16 -16.84 -12.22
C ASP A 612 14.52 -16.14 -12.21
N MET A 613 15.05 -15.93 -11.00
CA MET A 613 16.37 -15.34 -10.79
C MET A 613 17.50 -16.27 -11.26
N LEU A 614 17.48 -17.55 -10.87
CA LEU A 614 18.44 -18.56 -11.31
C LEU A 614 18.42 -18.74 -12.83
N ASP A 615 17.24 -18.82 -13.44
CA ASP A 615 17.09 -18.95 -14.89
C ASP A 615 17.67 -17.74 -15.64
N ALA A 616 17.59 -16.55 -15.04
CA ALA A 616 18.21 -15.36 -15.61
C ALA A 616 19.74 -15.35 -15.49
N PHE A 617 20.28 -15.82 -14.36
CA PHE A 617 21.72 -16.02 -14.24
C PHE A 617 22.23 -17.07 -15.22
N ASP A 618 21.49 -18.15 -15.45
CA ASP A 618 21.84 -19.18 -16.43
C ASP A 618 21.90 -18.61 -17.83
N ARG A 619 20.87 -17.87 -18.25
CA ARG A 619 20.87 -17.17 -19.54
C ARG A 619 22.05 -16.20 -19.66
N ALA A 620 22.36 -15.47 -18.60
CA ALA A 620 23.49 -14.54 -18.56
C ALA A 620 24.84 -15.26 -18.68
N CYS A 621 25.03 -16.39 -18.00
CA CYS A 621 26.21 -17.25 -18.10
C CYS A 621 26.38 -17.79 -19.51
N LEU A 622 25.31 -18.35 -20.09
CA LEU A 622 25.32 -18.89 -21.46
C LEU A 622 25.60 -17.82 -22.51
N SER A 623 25.12 -16.59 -22.30
CA SER A 623 25.35 -15.47 -23.24
C SER A 623 26.75 -14.86 -23.13
N ASN A 624 27.43 -15.03 -21.98
CA ASN A 624 28.74 -14.44 -21.68
C ASN A 624 29.80 -15.51 -21.34
N TYR A 625 29.67 -16.72 -21.87
CA TYR A 625 30.52 -17.87 -21.54
C TYR A 625 32.03 -17.65 -21.79
N ASN A 626 32.39 -16.65 -22.61
CA ASN A 626 33.77 -16.30 -22.94
C ASN A 626 34.33 -15.16 -22.07
N LYS A 627 33.53 -14.55 -21.19
CA LYS A 627 33.94 -13.43 -20.32
C LYS A 627 34.12 -13.93 -18.89
N LEU A 628 35.31 -14.45 -18.58
CA LEU A 628 35.64 -15.07 -17.29
C LEU A 628 35.34 -14.18 -16.06
N GLN A 629 35.61 -12.88 -16.15
CA GLN A 629 35.27 -11.91 -15.10
C GLN A 629 33.78 -11.90 -14.74
N ILE A 630 32.93 -11.85 -15.77
CA ILE A 630 31.47 -11.84 -15.61
C ILE A 630 30.99 -13.19 -15.08
N LEU A 631 31.54 -14.30 -15.59
CA LEU A 631 31.21 -15.63 -15.10
C LEU A 631 31.53 -15.81 -13.62
N SER A 632 32.67 -15.31 -13.14
CA SER A 632 33.03 -15.34 -11.72
C SER A 632 31.99 -14.65 -10.84
N CYS A 633 31.52 -13.47 -11.26
CA CYS A 633 30.45 -12.75 -10.57
C CYS A 633 29.11 -13.50 -10.60
N LEU A 634 28.71 -14.04 -11.76
CA LEU A 634 27.47 -14.80 -11.91
C LEU A 634 27.47 -16.10 -11.11
N PHE A 635 28.59 -16.84 -11.08
CA PHE A 635 28.71 -18.04 -10.25
C PHE A 635 28.61 -17.71 -8.75
N SER A 636 29.20 -16.58 -8.31
CA SER A 636 28.99 -16.09 -6.94
C SER A 636 27.53 -15.77 -6.66
N ALA A 637 26.83 -15.15 -7.62
CA ALA A 637 25.43 -14.79 -7.51
C ALA A 637 24.53 -16.02 -7.40
N ILE A 638 24.78 -17.04 -8.23
CA ILE A 638 24.09 -18.34 -8.17
C ILE A 638 24.35 -19.01 -6.81
N ALA A 639 25.61 -19.05 -6.35
CA ALA A 639 25.96 -19.63 -5.05
C ALA A 639 25.25 -18.92 -3.88
N ASN A 640 25.20 -17.58 -3.90
CA ASN A 640 24.45 -16.80 -2.91
C ASN A 640 22.95 -17.14 -2.96
N THR A 641 22.37 -17.23 -4.16
CA THR A 641 20.94 -17.55 -4.33
C THR A 641 20.61 -18.92 -3.74
N LEU A 642 21.42 -19.93 -4.07
CA LEU A 642 21.24 -21.29 -3.55
C LEU A 642 21.40 -21.35 -2.02
N ALA A 643 22.34 -20.58 -1.46
CA ALA A 643 22.53 -20.52 -0.02
C ALA A 643 21.35 -19.87 0.71
N GLU A 644 20.82 -18.76 0.18
CA GLU A 644 19.63 -18.11 0.72
C GLU A 644 18.40 -19.01 0.60
N MET A 645 18.20 -19.70 -0.53
CA MET A 645 17.14 -20.70 -0.71
C MET A 645 17.21 -21.84 0.32
N ALA A 646 18.41 -22.18 0.79
CA ALA A 646 18.62 -23.24 1.78
C ALA A 646 18.34 -22.80 3.22
N GLY A 647 17.97 -21.54 3.46
CA GLY A 647 17.74 -20.94 4.78
C GLY A 647 18.81 -19.95 5.23
N GLY A 648 19.62 -19.43 4.30
CA GLY A 648 20.62 -18.40 4.55
C GLY A 648 21.65 -18.83 5.60
N ASP A 649 21.81 -18.04 6.66
CA ASP A 649 22.78 -18.28 7.74
C ASP A 649 22.58 -19.62 8.48
N ARG A 650 21.40 -20.25 8.32
CA ARG A 650 21.04 -21.51 8.98
C ARG A 650 21.40 -22.75 8.17
N ALA A 651 21.76 -22.57 6.91
CA ALA A 651 21.94 -23.66 5.96
C ALA A 651 23.33 -24.35 6.06
N GLY A 652 24.24 -23.79 6.87
CA GLY A 652 25.59 -24.31 7.08
C GLY A 652 26.66 -23.66 6.19
N LEU A 653 27.91 -24.10 6.35
CA LEU A 653 29.06 -23.45 5.72
C LEU A 653 29.19 -23.76 4.22
N ARG A 654 29.54 -22.74 3.43
CA ARG A 654 29.94 -22.87 2.02
C ARG A 654 31.40 -23.28 1.83
N SER A 655 32.22 -23.21 2.88
CA SER A 655 33.61 -23.67 2.86
C SER A 655 33.68 -25.21 2.98
N GLY A 656 33.56 -25.90 1.85
CA GLY A 656 33.67 -27.36 1.80
C GLY A 656 34.16 -27.88 0.44
N PRO A 657 34.53 -29.16 0.34
CA PRO A 657 35.07 -29.73 -0.90
C PRO A 657 34.05 -29.68 -2.04
N TYR A 658 34.52 -29.33 -3.24
CA TYR A 658 33.69 -29.16 -4.44
C TYR A 658 34.00 -30.21 -5.53
N LEU A 659 34.69 -31.31 -5.19
CA LEU A 659 35.05 -32.40 -6.12
C LEU A 659 34.05 -33.57 -6.08
N ASN A 660 32.75 -33.26 -6.08
CA ASN A 660 31.74 -34.30 -6.19
C ASN A 660 31.82 -34.94 -7.59
N ARG A 661 31.77 -36.28 -7.67
CA ARG A 661 31.90 -37.03 -8.93
C ARG A 661 30.89 -36.60 -9.99
N GLU A 662 29.67 -36.24 -9.57
CA GLU A 662 28.60 -35.81 -10.49
C GLU A 662 28.86 -34.42 -11.08
N TRP A 663 29.65 -33.58 -10.40
CA TRP A 663 29.98 -32.22 -10.83
C TRP A 663 31.36 -32.13 -11.50
N GLN A 664 32.22 -33.12 -11.30
CA GLN A 664 33.62 -33.14 -11.77
C GLN A 664 33.75 -32.98 -13.29
N TYR A 665 32.77 -33.46 -14.05
CA TYR A 665 32.77 -33.32 -15.51
C TYR A 665 32.67 -31.86 -15.96
N ALA A 666 31.93 -31.01 -15.23
CA ALA A 666 31.88 -29.57 -15.50
C ALA A 666 33.24 -28.92 -15.31
N LEU A 667 33.94 -29.25 -14.23
CA LEU A 667 35.26 -28.71 -13.90
C LEU A 667 36.30 -29.08 -14.97
N LEU A 668 36.35 -30.35 -15.38
CA LEU A 668 37.26 -30.81 -16.44
C LEU A 668 37.01 -30.07 -17.76
N MET A 669 35.75 -29.90 -18.15
CA MET A 669 35.40 -29.12 -19.34
C MET A 669 35.80 -27.65 -19.21
N PHE A 670 35.69 -27.08 -18.00
CA PHE A 670 36.11 -25.71 -17.74
C PHE A 670 37.62 -25.54 -17.87
N GLU A 671 38.41 -26.47 -17.30
CA GLU A 671 39.88 -26.52 -17.38
C GLU A 671 40.38 -26.67 -18.84
N GLU A 672 39.67 -27.44 -19.66
CA GLU A 672 39.96 -27.59 -21.09
C GLU A 672 39.56 -26.37 -21.96
N GLY A 673 39.04 -25.30 -21.35
CA GLY A 673 38.57 -24.10 -22.05
C GLY A 673 37.21 -24.26 -22.74
N LYS A 674 36.49 -25.38 -22.52
CA LYS A 674 35.15 -25.65 -23.06
C LYS A 674 34.07 -25.06 -22.17
N TYR A 675 34.14 -23.75 -21.90
CA TYR A 675 33.30 -23.05 -20.93
C TYR A 675 31.80 -23.23 -21.15
N LEU A 676 31.33 -23.17 -22.40
CA LEU A 676 29.90 -23.35 -22.72
C LEU A 676 29.37 -24.72 -22.28
N LEU A 677 30.12 -25.79 -22.58
CA LEU A 677 29.75 -27.16 -22.20
C LEU A 677 29.79 -27.35 -20.68
N SER A 678 30.78 -26.75 -20.01
CA SER A 678 30.87 -26.75 -18.55
C SER A 678 29.63 -26.09 -17.92
N ILE A 679 29.26 -24.88 -18.36
CA ILE A 679 28.08 -24.16 -17.85
C ILE A 679 26.80 -24.96 -18.05
N GLN A 680 26.59 -25.54 -19.24
CA GLN A 680 25.42 -26.39 -19.51
C GLN A 680 25.35 -27.59 -18.55
N HIS A 681 26.50 -28.18 -18.21
CA HIS A 681 26.57 -29.29 -17.27
C HIS A 681 26.28 -28.86 -15.82
N LEU A 682 26.84 -27.72 -15.37
CA LEU A 682 26.54 -27.15 -14.05
C LEU A 682 25.03 -26.92 -13.87
N ILE A 683 24.39 -26.31 -14.88
CA ILE A 683 22.94 -26.04 -14.86
C ILE A 683 22.17 -27.36 -14.75
N LYS A 684 22.47 -28.33 -15.62
CA LYS A 684 21.79 -29.63 -15.63
C LYS A 684 21.93 -30.35 -14.29
N GLN A 685 23.12 -30.34 -13.71
CA GLN A 685 23.37 -31.03 -12.44
C GLN A 685 22.70 -30.31 -11.26
N ARG A 686 22.71 -28.97 -11.24
CA ARG A 686 22.02 -28.16 -10.22
C ARG A 686 20.54 -28.50 -10.13
N GLN A 687 19.86 -28.69 -11.26
CA GLN A 687 18.43 -29.00 -11.28
C GLN A 687 18.07 -30.30 -10.54
N LEU A 688 19.01 -31.24 -10.41
CA LEU A 688 18.80 -32.49 -9.65
C LEU A 688 18.89 -32.29 -8.13
N TRP A 689 19.37 -31.12 -7.68
CA TRP A 689 19.75 -30.84 -6.29
C TRP A 689 18.91 -29.71 -5.67
N MET A 690 17.79 -29.32 -6.31
CA MET A 690 16.96 -28.18 -5.90
C MET A 690 15.99 -28.47 -4.74
N ASP A 691 15.73 -29.74 -4.43
CA ASP A 691 14.62 -30.13 -3.54
C ASP A 691 14.95 -30.11 -2.03
N ARG A 692 16.23 -29.97 -1.66
CA ARG A 692 16.69 -30.05 -0.26
C ARG A 692 17.72 -28.99 0.07
N SER A 693 17.61 -28.38 1.26
CA SER A 693 18.53 -27.35 1.75
C SER A 693 19.99 -27.78 1.77
N ASP A 694 20.29 -29.01 2.19
CA ASP A 694 21.67 -29.51 2.20
C ASP A 694 22.25 -29.72 0.79
N LEU A 695 21.42 -30.10 -0.18
CA LEU A 695 21.82 -30.23 -1.58
C LEU A 695 22.02 -28.85 -2.23
N LEU A 696 21.16 -27.88 -1.93
CA LEU A 696 21.30 -26.49 -2.38
C LEU A 696 22.64 -25.90 -1.92
N ILE A 697 23.02 -26.09 -0.65
CA ILE A 697 24.31 -25.61 -0.13
C ILE A 697 25.47 -26.31 -0.81
N ARG A 698 25.39 -27.64 -1.03
CA ARG A 698 26.45 -28.36 -1.74
C ARG A 698 26.57 -27.91 -3.20
N ALA A 699 25.46 -27.64 -3.88
CA ALA A 699 25.45 -27.05 -5.22
C ALA A 699 26.12 -25.67 -5.22
N ALA A 700 25.83 -24.82 -4.23
CA ALA A 700 26.49 -23.52 -4.07
C ALA A 700 28.03 -23.65 -3.99
N ARG A 701 28.55 -24.66 -3.30
CA ARG A 701 30.00 -24.94 -3.21
C ARG A 701 30.63 -25.24 -4.58
N HIS A 702 29.90 -25.92 -5.46
CA HIS A 702 30.40 -26.23 -6.81
C HIS A 702 30.53 -24.96 -7.66
N TYR A 703 29.55 -24.06 -7.60
CA TYR A 703 29.66 -22.76 -8.25
C TYR A 703 30.79 -21.89 -7.67
N ASP A 704 30.98 -21.89 -6.34
CA ASP A 704 32.12 -21.22 -5.71
C ASP A 704 33.47 -21.84 -6.10
N GLY A 705 33.53 -23.16 -6.28
CA GLY A 705 34.73 -23.88 -6.73
C GLY A 705 35.16 -23.48 -8.15
N GLU A 706 34.22 -23.47 -9.09
CA GLU A 706 34.46 -23.00 -10.47
C GLU A 706 34.87 -21.52 -10.50
N ARG A 707 34.22 -20.70 -9.67
CA ARG A 707 34.60 -19.30 -9.48
C ARG A 707 36.04 -19.16 -8.96
N TYR A 708 36.44 -19.95 -7.98
CA TYR A 708 37.79 -19.92 -7.43
C TYR A 708 38.85 -20.28 -8.48
N PHE A 709 38.56 -21.28 -9.33
CA PHE A 709 39.40 -21.62 -10.47
C PHE A 709 39.58 -20.43 -11.41
N ILE A 710 38.49 -19.75 -11.79
CA ILE A 710 38.54 -18.55 -12.65
C ILE A 710 39.44 -17.46 -12.04
N LEU A 711 39.27 -17.16 -10.74
CA LEU A 711 40.04 -16.11 -10.07
C LEU A 711 41.54 -16.43 -10.04
N ASN A 712 41.90 -17.69 -9.75
CA ASN A 712 43.31 -18.12 -9.77
C ASN A 712 43.90 -18.09 -11.18
N PHE A 713 43.15 -18.55 -12.19
CA PHE A 713 43.58 -18.50 -13.59
C PHE A 713 43.85 -17.06 -14.04
N MET A 714 42.97 -16.12 -13.68
CA MET A 714 43.14 -14.70 -13.97
C MET A 714 44.35 -14.07 -13.28
N ILE A 715 44.59 -14.40 -12.01
CA ILE A 715 45.77 -13.89 -11.26
C ILE A 715 47.06 -14.37 -11.93
N LEU A 716 47.14 -15.67 -12.24
CA LEU A 716 48.30 -16.25 -12.91
C LEU A 716 48.58 -15.58 -14.26
N TYR A 717 47.54 -15.34 -15.06
CA TYR A 717 47.67 -14.65 -16.35
C TYR A 717 48.01 -13.15 -16.24
N SER A 718 47.66 -12.49 -15.13
CA SER A 718 48.01 -11.08 -14.91
C SER A 718 49.44 -10.86 -14.41
N MET A 719 50.12 -11.94 -13.99
CA MET A 719 51.52 -11.93 -13.56
C MET A 719 52.50 -12.15 -14.72
N PHE A 720 52.00 -12.53 -15.90
CA PHE A 720 52.73 -12.62 -17.18
C PHE A 720 52.30 -11.49 -18.11
#